data_AF-A0A529X1P9-F1
#
_entry.id   AF-A0A529X1P9-F1
#
_cell.length_a   1.000
_cell.length_b   1.000
_cell.length_c   1.000
_cell.angle_alpha   90.00
_cell.angle_beta   90.00
_cell.angle_gamma   90.00
#
_symmetry.space_group_name_H-M   'P 1'
#
loop_
_entity.id
_entity.type
_entity.pdbx_description
1 polymer ?
#
loop_
_entity_poly.entity_id
_entity_poly.type
_entity_poly.pdbx_seq_one_letter_code
_entity_poly.pdbx_strand_id
1 'polypeptide(L)'
;MTKTVPTKARAVIIGGGVSGCSVAYHLAKLGWTDIVLLERKQLTSGTTWHAAGLIGQLRASQNMTRLAKYSADLYVKLEAETDVATGMRQVGSITVALTEERKHEIYRQASLARAFDVDVREISPREVKEMYPHLNVSDVVGAVHLPLDGQCDPANIAMALAKGARQRGATIMENVKVTKVHTRNGRVSGVSWAQGEDQGTIETDIVVNCAGMWARELGRQNGVTIPLHACEHFYLVTEPIPGLSRLPVLRVPDECAYYKEDAGKMMLGAFEPVAKPWGMDGIREDFCFDQLPEDMEHFEPILEMGVNRMPMLGTAGIHTFFNGPESFTPDDRYYLGEAPELAGYWMATGYNSIGIVSSGGAGMALAQWINDGEAPFDLWEVDIRRAQPFQKNRRYLKERVSETLGLLYADHFPYRQMATSRGVRRSPLHEHLKARGAVFGEVAGWERANWFARDGQEREYRYSWKRQNWFDNQREEHLAVRNGVGLFDMTSFGKIRVEGRDACAFLQRLCANDMDVAPGRIVYTQMLNQRGGIESDLTVTRLSETAYFLVVPGATLRRDLAWLRKHVADEFVVITDVTAAEAVICVMGPEARKLIQNVSPNDFSNEVNPFGTFQEIEIGMGLARAHRVTYVGELGWELYVSTEQAAHVFEAIAEAGADVGLKLCGLHTLDSCRIEKAFRHFGHDITDEDNVLEAGLGFAVKTSKAGFIGRDAVLRKKEAGLSRRLVQFRLKDPQPLLFHNEAILRDGRIVGPITSGNYGHHLGGAIGLGYVPCEGESEADVLGSSYEVEIAGERFAAEASLKPMYDPKAERVKM
;
A
#
# COMPACT_ATOMS: atom_id res chain seq x y z
N MET A 1 8.61 44.84 -9.27
CA MET A 1 10.02 44.42 -9.03
C MET A 1 10.06 42.92 -9.21
N THR A 2 10.81 42.42 -10.21
CA THR A 2 11.10 40.99 -10.36
C THR A 2 11.82 40.53 -9.09
N LYS A 3 11.22 39.59 -8.33
CA LYS A 3 11.89 39.01 -7.17
C LYS A 3 13.09 38.20 -7.66
N THR A 4 14.28 38.51 -7.17
CA THR A 4 15.49 37.72 -7.43
C THR A 4 15.35 36.33 -6.82
N VAL A 5 15.81 35.29 -7.51
CA VAL A 5 15.82 33.92 -6.96
C VAL A 5 16.75 33.89 -5.74
N PRO A 6 16.28 33.43 -4.56
CA PRO A 6 17.13 33.33 -3.37
C PRO A 6 18.31 32.38 -3.59
N THR A 7 19.47 32.67 -2.98
CA THR A 7 20.65 31.80 -3.06
C THR A 7 20.69 30.72 -1.98
N LYS A 8 19.78 30.79 -0.98
CA LYS A 8 19.63 29.81 0.10
C LYS A 8 18.16 29.66 0.48
N ALA A 9 17.75 28.44 0.79
CA ALA A 9 16.41 28.12 1.27
C ALA A 9 16.45 26.90 2.19
N ARG A 10 15.55 26.82 3.17
CA ARG A 10 15.41 25.63 4.02
C ARG A 10 14.84 24.45 3.23
N ALA A 11 13.89 24.71 2.33
CA ALA A 11 13.36 23.73 1.40
C ALA A 11 13.10 24.34 0.02
N VAL A 12 13.42 23.57 -1.03
CA VAL A 12 13.07 23.87 -2.41
C VAL A 12 12.02 22.87 -2.92
N ILE A 13 10.87 23.37 -3.35
CA ILE A 13 9.78 22.57 -3.93
C ILE A 13 9.83 22.73 -5.45
N ILE A 14 9.83 21.62 -6.17
CA ILE A 14 9.97 21.60 -7.63
C ILE A 14 8.64 21.22 -8.25
N GLY A 15 8.00 22.17 -8.94
CA GLY A 15 6.69 22.00 -9.59
C GLY A 15 5.59 22.79 -8.89
N GLY A 16 4.87 23.61 -9.66
CA GLY A 16 3.80 24.53 -9.25
C GLY A 16 2.39 24.02 -9.57
N GLY A 17 2.21 22.70 -9.66
CA GLY A 17 0.88 22.09 -9.64
C GLY A 17 0.27 22.09 -8.24
N VAL A 18 -0.95 21.57 -8.09
CA VAL A 18 -1.66 21.55 -6.80
C VAL A 18 -0.86 20.89 -5.66
N SER A 19 -0.10 19.82 -5.97
CA SER A 19 0.74 19.12 -4.99
C SER A 19 1.85 20.04 -4.43
N GLY A 20 2.60 20.71 -5.32
CA GLY A 20 3.68 21.62 -4.90
C GLY A 20 3.16 22.83 -4.15
N CYS A 21 2.06 23.43 -4.62
CA CYS A 21 1.39 24.52 -3.90
C CYS A 21 0.89 24.07 -2.52
N SER A 22 0.37 22.85 -2.39
CA SER A 22 -0.07 22.28 -1.11
C SER A 22 1.09 22.08 -0.14
N VAL A 23 2.21 21.50 -0.58
CA VAL A 23 3.39 21.34 0.28
C VAL A 23 3.92 22.71 0.74
N ALA A 24 4.01 23.69 -0.17
CA ALA A 24 4.45 25.04 0.17
C ALA A 24 3.53 25.71 1.21
N TYR A 25 2.21 25.59 1.01
CA TYR A 25 1.20 26.11 1.93
C TYR A 25 1.34 25.51 3.32
N HIS A 26 1.46 24.18 3.42
CA HIS A 26 1.51 23.50 4.72
C HIS A 26 2.83 23.71 5.45
N LEU A 27 3.98 23.71 4.76
CA LEU A 27 5.26 24.09 5.39
C LEU A 27 5.20 25.53 5.93
N ALA A 28 4.65 26.46 5.14
CA ALA A 28 4.51 27.85 5.58
C ALA A 28 3.53 27.99 6.76
N LYS A 29 2.47 27.19 6.80
CA LYS A 29 1.52 27.11 7.92
C LYS A 29 2.16 26.57 9.20
N LEU A 30 3.17 25.70 9.09
CA LEU A 30 4.01 25.25 10.21
C LEU A 30 5.07 26.29 10.64
N GLY A 31 5.06 27.49 10.04
CA GLY A 31 5.93 28.60 10.43
C GLY A 31 7.27 28.66 9.68
N TRP A 32 7.47 27.83 8.65
CA TRP A 32 8.67 27.93 7.81
C TRP A 32 8.56 29.14 6.87
N THR A 33 9.56 30.02 6.90
CA THR A 33 9.59 31.21 6.03
C THR A 33 10.51 31.07 4.83
N ASP A 34 11.55 30.23 4.93
CA ASP A 34 12.59 30.07 3.90
C ASP A 34 12.24 28.96 2.90
N ILE A 35 11.04 29.01 2.34
CA ILE A 35 10.53 28.05 1.35
C ILE A 35 10.60 28.68 -0.03
N VAL A 36 11.15 27.94 -1.00
CA VAL A 36 11.17 28.36 -2.42
C VAL A 36 10.48 27.30 -3.28
N LEU A 37 9.38 27.67 -3.93
CA LEU A 37 8.77 26.86 -4.99
C LEU A 37 9.24 27.37 -6.35
N LEU A 38 9.78 26.46 -7.17
CA LEU A 38 10.22 26.73 -8.54
C LEU A 38 9.33 25.99 -9.54
N GLU A 39 8.70 26.74 -10.43
CA GLU A 39 7.85 26.23 -11.51
C GLU A 39 8.50 26.56 -12.86
N ARG A 40 8.70 25.53 -13.70
CA ARG A 40 9.39 25.65 -15.00
C ARG A 40 8.68 26.58 -15.98
N LYS A 41 7.36 26.70 -15.88
CA LYS A 41 6.49 27.53 -16.71
C LYS A 41 5.58 28.34 -15.80
N GLN A 42 4.28 28.11 -15.82
CA GLN A 42 3.32 28.79 -14.95
C GLN A 42 2.70 27.82 -13.96
N LEU A 43 2.19 28.33 -12.84
CA LEU A 43 1.43 27.53 -11.88
C LEU A 43 0.31 26.80 -12.62
N THR A 44 0.05 25.56 -12.21
CA THR A 44 -0.98 24.67 -12.78
C THR A 44 -0.73 24.12 -14.20
N SER A 45 0.33 24.56 -14.89
CA SER A 45 0.58 24.25 -16.31
C SER A 45 0.83 22.79 -16.70
N GLY A 46 0.95 21.89 -15.72
CA GLY A 46 0.98 20.43 -15.91
C GLY A 46 -0.43 19.83 -16.00
N THR A 47 -0.72 18.77 -15.24
CA THR A 47 -2.04 18.10 -15.21
C THR A 47 -3.12 18.90 -14.47
N THR A 48 -2.74 19.80 -13.55
CA THR A 48 -3.70 20.45 -12.63
C THR A 48 -4.79 21.24 -13.34
N TRP A 49 -4.49 22.01 -14.39
CA TRP A 49 -5.45 22.92 -15.01
C TRP A 49 -6.63 22.23 -15.71
N HIS A 50 -6.44 21.00 -16.20
CA HIS A 50 -7.45 20.25 -16.95
C HIS A 50 -8.08 19.11 -16.15
N ALA A 51 -7.76 18.97 -14.86
CA ALA A 51 -8.37 17.92 -14.06
C ALA A 51 -9.89 18.11 -13.97
N ALA A 52 -10.65 17.00 -13.86
CA ALA A 52 -12.11 17.08 -13.76
C ALA A 52 -12.60 17.71 -12.44
N GLY A 53 -11.76 17.82 -11.40
CA GLY A 53 -12.11 18.49 -10.14
C GLY A 53 -13.15 17.75 -9.30
N LEU A 54 -13.22 16.42 -9.40
CA LEU A 54 -14.10 15.60 -8.56
C LEU A 54 -13.51 15.39 -7.17
N ILE A 55 -14.30 15.64 -6.13
CA ILE A 55 -13.90 15.51 -4.72
C ILE A 55 -14.76 14.45 -4.05
N GLY A 56 -14.18 13.25 -3.87
CA GLY A 56 -14.77 12.19 -3.03
C GLY A 56 -13.99 11.98 -1.74
N GLN A 57 -14.68 11.84 -0.61
CA GLN A 57 -14.06 11.65 0.71
C GLN A 57 -13.61 10.21 0.94
N LEU A 58 -14.41 9.22 0.53
CA LEU A 58 -14.11 7.80 0.76
C LEU A 58 -12.96 7.30 -0.12
N ARG A 59 -12.09 6.46 0.46
CA ARG A 59 -11.00 5.74 -0.23
C ARG A 59 -10.95 4.31 0.29
N ALA A 60 -10.09 3.49 -0.33
CA ALA A 60 -9.96 2.07 -0.02
C ALA A 60 -9.52 1.76 1.42
N SER A 61 -8.94 2.73 2.13
CA SER A 61 -8.42 2.57 3.50
C SER A 61 -8.63 3.81 4.37
N GLN A 62 -8.49 3.63 5.69
CA GLN A 62 -8.73 4.67 6.69
C GLN A 62 -7.84 5.88 6.47
N ASN A 63 -6.53 5.65 6.29
CA ASN A 63 -5.55 6.72 6.17
C ASN A 63 -5.68 7.46 4.84
N MET A 64 -6.05 6.77 3.76
CA MET A 64 -6.37 7.43 2.49
C MET A 64 -7.66 8.25 2.57
N THR A 65 -8.68 7.77 3.28
CA THR A 65 -9.91 8.54 3.56
C THR A 65 -9.62 9.74 4.42
N ARG A 66 -8.76 9.62 5.44
CA ARG A 66 -8.33 10.74 6.28
C ARG A 66 -7.68 11.85 5.46
N LEU A 67 -6.79 11.50 4.52
CA LEU A 67 -6.16 12.47 3.62
C LEU A 67 -7.19 13.15 2.70
N ALA A 68 -8.11 12.39 2.10
CA ALA A 68 -9.13 12.94 1.22
C ALA A 68 -10.16 13.82 1.96
N LYS A 69 -10.60 13.42 3.17
CA LYS A 69 -11.46 14.25 4.06
C LYS A 69 -10.77 15.58 4.39
N TYR A 70 -9.48 15.54 4.75
CA TYR A 70 -8.72 16.75 5.02
C TYR A 70 -8.68 17.69 3.80
N SER A 71 -8.45 17.16 2.59
CA SER A 71 -8.49 17.96 1.37
C SER A 71 -9.85 18.64 1.17
N ALA A 72 -10.95 17.88 1.27
CA ALA A 72 -12.29 18.41 1.12
C ALA A 72 -12.57 19.55 2.12
N ASP A 73 -12.25 19.33 3.40
CA ASP A 73 -12.44 20.33 4.45
C ASP A 73 -11.57 21.58 4.25
N LEU A 74 -10.34 21.40 3.78
CA LEU A 74 -9.43 22.49 3.46
C LEU A 74 -9.99 23.35 2.33
N TYR A 75 -10.47 22.73 1.24
CA TYR A 75 -10.90 23.45 0.05
C TYR A 75 -12.15 24.30 0.26
N VAL A 76 -13.02 23.93 1.20
CA VAL A 76 -14.14 24.77 1.66
C VAL A 76 -13.64 26.02 2.40
N LYS A 77 -12.54 25.92 3.14
CA LYS A 77 -12.04 26.99 4.03
C LYS A 77 -11.07 27.95 3.34
N LEU A 78 -10.41 27.52 2.27
CA LEU A 78 -9.36 28.29 1.59
C LEU A 78 -9.82 29.65 1.07
N GLU A 79 -11.06 29.77 0.59
CA GLU A 79 -11.58 31.05 0.09
C GLU A 79 -11.62 32.11 1.19
N ALA A 80 -12.14 31.76 2.38
CA ALA A 80 -12.18 32.68 3.51
C ALA A 80 -10.78 33.09 4.01
N GLU A 81 -9.79 32.23 3.81
CA GLU A 81 -8.40 32.50 4.19
C GLU A 81 -7.66 33.36 3.16
N THR A 82 -7.94 33.15 1.87
CA THR A 82 -7.10 33.63 0.77
C THR A 82 -7.83 34.55 -0.18
N ASP A 83 -9.12 34.83 -0.03
CA ASP A 83 -9.95 35.58 -0.99
C ASP A 83 -9.90 35.03 -2.43
N VAL A 84 -9.56 33.75 -2.60
CA VAL A 84 -9.56 33.06 -3.89
C VAL A 84 -10.59 31.93 -3.82
N ALA A 85 -11.67 32.07 -4.58
CA ALA A 85 -12.73 31.08 -4.64
C ALA A 85 -12.22 29.76 -5.21
N THR A 86 -12.33 28.67 -4.46
CA THR A 86 -11.86 27.34 -4.90
C THR A 86 -12.83 26.65 -5.86
N GLY A 87 -14.01 27.23 -6.07
CA GLY A 87 -15.10 26.60 -6.82
C GLY A 87 -15.69 25.37 -6.12
N MET A 88 -15.30 25.08 -4.87
CA MET A 88 -15.76 23.91 -4.12
C MET A 88 -17.27 23.96 -3.89
N ARG A 89 -17.97 22.89 -4.27
CA ARG A 89 -19.41 22.71 -4.08
C ARG A 89 -19.68 21.28 -3.64
N GLN A 90 -20.36 21.11 -2.52
CA GLN A 90 -20.78 19.81 -2.01
C GLN A 90 -22.14 19.43 -2.62
N VAL A 91 -22.11 18.96 -3.86
CA VAL A 91 -23.30 18.53 -4.62
C VAL A 91 -23.65 17.06 -4.37
N GLY A 92 -22.87 16.36 -3.56
CA GLY A 92 -22.93 14.93 -3.37
C GLY A 92 -22.30 14.13 -4.51
N SER A 93 -22.12 12.83 -4.28
CA SER A 93 -21.75 11.87 -5.33
C SER A 93 -22.62 10.62 -5.26
N ILE A 94 -22.94 10.05 -6.42
CA ILE A 94 -23.66 8.79 -6.58
C ILE A 94 -22.74 7.81 -7.31
N THR A 95 -22.59 6.60 -6.78
CA THR A 95 -21.97 5.49 -7.51
C THR A 95 -23.02 4.42 -7.77
N VAL A 96 -23.13 3.99 -9.03
CA VAL A 96 -24.12 3.01 -9.50
C VAL A 96 -23.42 1.68 -9.82
N ALA A 97 -24.07 0.58 -9.47
CA ALA A 97 -23.70 -0.78 -9.84
C ALA A 97 -24.71 -1.36 -10.86
N LEU A 98 -24.18 -1.98 -11.89
CA LEU A 98 -24.91 -2.71 -12.94
C LEU A 98 -24.75 -4.24 -12.80
N THR A 99 -23.83 -4.69 -11.95
CA THR A 99 -23.62 -6.11 -11.65
C THR A 99 -23.75 -6.40 -10.14
N GLU A 100 -24.09 -7.64 -9.78
CA GLU A 100 -24.20 -8.05 -8.37
C GLU A 100 -22.84 -8.04 -7.65
N GLU A 101 -21.74 -8.32 -8.36
CA GLU A 101 -20.39 -8.22 -7.80
C GLU A 101 -20.02 -6.75 -7.50
N ARG A 102 -20.33 -5.83 -8.43
CA ARG A 102 -20.15 -4.38 -8.19
C ARG A 102 -21.02 -3.87 -7.05
N LYS A 103 -22.28 -4.32 -6.97
CA LYS A 103 -23.17 -3.99 -5.85
C LYS A 103 -22.56 -4.41 -4.52
N HIS A 104 -22.02 -5.63 -4.45
CA HIS A 104 -21.37 -6.13 -3.26
C HIS A 104 -20.14 -5.28 -2.89
N GLU A 105 -19.33 -4.88 -3.88
CA GLU A 105 -18.21 -3.95 -3.68
C GLU A 105 -18.68 -2.60 -3.10
N ILE A 106 -19.63 -1.91 -3.74
CA ILE A 106 -20.03 -0.58 -3.29
C ILE A 106 -20.75 -0.61 -1.93
N TYR A 107 -21.39 -1.72 -1.56
CA TYR A 107 -21.96 -1.90 -0.22
C TYR A 107 -20.88 -2.18 0.82
N ARG A 108 -19.81 -2.91 0.47
CA ARG A 108 -18.62 -3.01 1.34
C ARG A 108 -17.97 -1.65 1.55
N GLN A 109 -17.89 -0.84 0.50
CA GLN A 109 -17.44 0.55 0.59
C GLN A 109 -18.37 1.41 1.46
N ALA A 110 -19.68 1.18 1.44
CA ALA A 110 -20.62 1.87 2.33
C ALA A 110 -20.37 1.52 3.81
N SER A 111 -20.22 0.23 4.15
CA SER A 111 -19.82 -0.18 5.50
C SER A 111 -18.50 0.46 5.93
N LEU A 112 -17.53 0.54 5.02
CA LEU A 112 -16.25 1.21 5.24
C LEU A 112 -16.41 2.70 5.53
N ALA A 113 -17.24 3.40 4.74
CA ALA A 113 -17.51 4.81 4.92
C ALA A 113 -18.07 5.09 6.31
N ARG A 114 -19.03 4.28 6.78
CA ARG A 114 -19.58 4.38 8.15
C ARG A 114 -18.50 4.18 9.21
N ALA A 115 -17.62 3.21 9.02
CA ALA A 115 -16.50 2.98 9.94
C ALA A 115 -15.49 4.14 9.99
N PHE A 116 -15.38 4.92 8.91
CA PHE A 116 -14.47 6.07 8.81
C PHE A 116 -15.17 7.43 8.98
N ASP A 117 -16.40 7.42 9.50
CA ASP A 117 -17.18 8.63 9.76
C ASP A 117 -17.39 9.45 8.47
N VAL A 118 -17.72 8.77 7.37
CA VAL A 118 -18.11 9.35 6.09
C VAL A 118 -19.58 9.05 5.85
N ASP A 119 -20.36 10.10 5.65
CA ASP A 119 -21.78 9.98 5.36
C ASP A 119 -22.00 9.19 4.06
N VAL A 120 -22.78 8.11 4.16
CA VAL A 120 -23.16 7.27 3.04
C VAL A 120 -24.56 6.70 3.23
N ARG A 121 -25.27 6.55 2.11
CA ARG A 121 -26.56 5.87 2.05
C ARG A 121 -26.61 4.98 0.84
N GLU A 122 -26.98 3.72 1.02
CA GLU A 122 -27.47 2.89 -0.06
C GLU A 122 -28.81 3.48 -0.54
N ILE A 123 -28.99 3.63 -1.85
CA ILE A 123 -30.20 4.22 -2.43
C ILE A 123 -30.76 3.29 -3.52
N SER A 124 -32.07 3.30 -3.67
CA SER A 124 -32.79 2.52 -4.67
C SER A 124 -32.64 3.11 -6.08
N PRO A 125 -32.84 2.33 -7.16
CA PRO A 125 -32.88 2.86 -8.53
C PRO A 125 -33.91 3.98 -8.71
N ARG A 126 -35.01 3.94 -7.95
CA ARG A 126 -36.01 5.01 -7.92
C ARG A 126 -35.43 6.31 -7.36
N GLU A 127 -34.75 6.26 -6.21
CA GLU A 127 -34.11 7.43 -5.62
C GLU A 127 -32.98 7.97 -6.52
N VAL A 128 -32.21 7.08 -7.17
CA VAL A 128 -31.24 7.49 -8.21
C VAL A 128 -31.93 8.29 -9.31
N LYS A 129 -33.07 7.82 -9.82
CA LYS A 129 -33.84 8.51 -10.88
C LYS A 129 -34.44 9.83 -10.40
N GLU A 130 -34.88 9.92 -9.14
CA GLU A 130 -35.39 11.16 -8.54
C GLU A 130 -34.27 12.21 -8.41
N MET A 131 -33.06 11.79 -8.04
CA MET A 131 -31.89 12.68 -7.93
C MET A 131 -31.22 12.97 -9.28
N TYR A 132 -31.38 12.07 -10.25
CA TYR A 132 -30.77 12.12 -11.59
C TYR A 132 -31.84 11.84 -12.68
N PRO A 133 -32.75 12.81 -12.97
CA PRO A 133 -33.92 12.57 -13.82
C PRO A 133 -33.61 12.09 -15.24
N HIS A 134 -32.43 12.44 -15.75
CA HIS A 134 -31.97 12.10 -17.09
C HIS A 134 -31.34 10.70 -17.22
N LEU A 135 -31.11 10.03 -16.09
CA LEU A 135 -30.39 8.75 -16.06
C LEU A 135 -31.30 7.58 -16.43
N ASN A 136 -30.88 6.73 -17.35
CA ASN A 136 -31.47 5.40 -17.50
C ASN A 136 -31.10 4.58 -16.24
N VAL A 137 -32.07 3.92 -15.62
CA VAL A 137 -31.85 3.12 -14.39
C VAL A 137 -32.41 1.70 -14.50
N SER A 138 -32.79 1.26 -15.71
CA SER A 138 -33.50 -0.01 -15.93
C SER A 138 -32.69 -1.25 -15.57
N ASP A 139 -31.36 -1.15 -15.63
CA ASP A 139 -30.37 -2.19 -15.38
C ASP A 139 -29.56 -1.95 -14.08
N VAL A 140 -29.93 -0.94 -13.29
CA VAL A 140 -29.25 -0.62 -12.03
C VAL A 140 -29.65 -1.61 -10.95
N VAL A 141 -28.66 -2.32 -10.40
CA VAL A 141 -28.89 -3.36 -9.37
C VAL A 141 -28.54 -2.89 -7.95
N GLY A 142 -27.80 -1.78 -7.83
CA GLY A 142 -27.50 -1.12 -6.56
C GLY A 142 -26.87 0.26 -6.74
N ALA A 143 -26.95 1.11 -5.73
CA ALA A 143 -26.30 2.41 -5.73
C ALA A 143 -26.00 2.89 -4.30
N VAL A 144 -25.00 3.77 -4.18
CA VAL A 144 -24.65 4.47 -2.95
C VAL A 144 -24.52 5.97 -3.20
N HIS A 145 -24.90 6.78 -2.21
CA HIS A 145 -24.84 8.24 -2.25
C HIS A 145 -24.05 8.79 -1.06
N LEU A 146 -23.04 9.62 -1.36
CA LEU A 146 -22.24 10.35 -0.38
C LEU A 146 -22.58 11.84 -0.47
N PRO A 147 -23.37 12.41 0.44
CA PRO A 147 -23.92 13.77 0.30
C PRO A 147 -22.88 14.90 0.43
N LEU A 148 -21.75 14.64 1.10
CA LEU A 148 -20.73 15.65 1.38
C LEU A 148 -19.60 15.67 0.34
N ASP A 149 -19.62 14.74 -0.61
CA ASP A 149 -18.79 14.75 -1.80
C ASP A 149 -19.19 15.92 -2.73
N GLY A 150 -18.38 16.17 -3.76
CA GLY A 150 -18.76 17.13 -4.78
C GLY A 150 -17.67 17.43 -5.80
N GLN A 151 -17.55 18.71 -6.16
CA GLN A 151 -16.65 19.16 -7.21
C GLN A 151 -16.04 20.53 -6.92
N CYS A 152 -14.95 20.86 -7.58
CA CYS A 152 -14.21 22.11 -7.41
C CYS A 152 -13.57 22.59 -8.72
N ASP A 153 -12.94 23.77 -8.68
CA ASP A 153 -12.03 24.26 -9.72
C ASP A 153 -10.57 23.92 -9.33
N PRO A 154 -9.91 22.99 -10.04
CA PRO A 154 -8.56 22.55 -9.71
C PRO A 154 -7.50 23.65 -9.74
N ALA A 155 -7.59 24.56 -10.73
CA ALA A 155 -6.61 25.62 -10.90
C ALA A 155 -6.73 26.62 -9.75
N ASN A 156 -7.95 27.00 -9.40
CA ASN A 156 -8.21 27.93 -8.30
C ASN A 156 -7.82 27.35 -6.94
N ILE A 157 -7.96 26.03 -6.70
CA ILE A 157 -7.41 25.40 -5.49
C ILE A 157 -5.90 25.61 -5.41
N ALA A 158 -5.17 25.31 -6.49
CA ALA A 158 -3.72 25.47 -6.52
C ALA A 158 -3.32 26.94 -6.33
N MET A 159 -4.07 27.88 -6.92
CA MET A 159 -3.84 29.32 -6.77
C MET A 159 -4.15 29.82 -5.35
N ALA A 160 -5.21 29.34 -4.71
CA ALA A 160 -5.55 29.65 -3.32
C ALA A 160 -4.44 29.16 -2.38
N LEU A 161 -3.99 27.91 -2.54
CA LEU A 161 -2.86 27.36 -1.77
C LEU A 161 -1.58 28.18 -1.98
N ALA A 162 -1.24 28.52 -3.23
CA ALA A 162 -0.08 29.34 -3.55
C ALA A 162 -0.16 30.74 -2.91
N LYS A 163 -1.35 31.36 -2.90
CA LYS A 163 -1.57 32.65 -2.23
C LYS A 163 -1.43 32.52 -0.72
N GLY A 164 -2.02 31.49 -0.11
CA GLY A 164 -1.88 31.22 1.33
C GLY A 164 -0.43 30.95 1.75
N ALA A 165 0.36 30.29 0.91
CA ALA A 165 1.79 30.10 1.12
C ALA A 165 2.56 31.44 1.06
N ARG A 166 2.29 32.27 0.04
CA ARG A 166 2.92 33.60 -0.13
C ARG A 166 2.60 34.55 1.02
N GLN A 167 1.36 34.55 1.51
CA GLN A 167 0.93 35.33 2.68
C GLN A 167 1.73 34.98 3.95
N ARG A 168 2.31 33.78 4.01
CA ARG A 168 3.12 33.27 5.13
C ARG A 168 4.63 33.27 4.87
N GLY A 169 5.07 33.92 3.79
CA GLY A 169 6.49 34.14 3.52
C GLY A 169 7.12 33.21 2.48
N ALA A 170 6.40 32.21 1.97
CA ALA A 170 6.94 31.35 0.90
C ALA A 170 7.22 32.16 -0.38
N THR A 171 8.35 31.91 -1.00
CA THR A 171 8.72 32.46 -2.31
C THR A 171 8.31 31.49 -3.41
N ILE A 172 7.48 31.92 -4.35
CA ILE A 172 7.01 31.09 -5.48
C ILE A 172 7.41 31.79 -6.77
N MET A 173 8.18 31.11 -7.62
CA MET A 173 8.76 31.64 -8.84
C MET A 173 8.38 30.77 -10.05
N GLU A 174 7.76 31.43 -11.02
CA GLU A 174 7.38 30.86 -12.31
C GLU A 174 8.45 31.15 -13.36
N ASN A 175 8.48 30.35 -14.43
CA ASN A 175 9.49 30.36 -15.47
C ASN A 175 10.92 30.13 -14.96
N VAL A 176 11.05 29.38 -13.86
CA VAL A 176 12.33 28.98 -13.27
C VAL A 176 12.41 27.46 -13.24
N LYS A 177 13.19 26.89 -14.15
CA LYS A 177 13.36 25.44 -14.27
C LYS A 177 14.52 24.97 -13.40
N VAL A 178 14.28 23.98 -12.54
CA VAL A 178 15.37 23.23 -11.90
C VAL A 178 16.05 22.34 -12.92
N THR A 179 17.37 22.44 -13.02
CA THR A 179 18.18 21.69 -13.99
C THR A 179 19.01 20.58 -13.35
N LYS A 180 19.30 20.69 -12.04
CA LYS A 180 20.07 19.69 -11.29
C LYS A 180 19.81 19.78 -9.80
N VAL A 181 19.81 18.64 -9.10
CA VAL A 181 19.92 18.59 -7.63
C VAL A 181 21.37 18.25 -7.27
N HIS A 182 21.96 19.02 -6.37
CA HIS A 182 23.32 18.82 -5.89
C HIS A 182 23.30 17.95 -4.65
N THR A 183 24.34 17.12 -4.50
CA THR A 183 24.48 16.20 -3.38
C THR A 183 25.87 16.29 -2.76
N ARG A 184 25.94 16.06 -1.45
CA ARG A 184 27.18 15.95 -0.67
C ARG A 184 27.01 14.82 0.33
N ASN A 185 27.89 13.82 0.30
CA ASN A 185 27.89 12.68 1.22
C ASN A 185 26.52 11.94 1.28
N GLY A 186 25.90 11.68 0.12
CA GLY A 186 24.61 10.97 0.06
C GLY A 186 23.40 11.78 0.54
N ARG A 187 23.54 13.11 0.66
CA ARG A 187 22.47 14.03 1.07
C ARG A 187 22.33 15.19 0.08
N VAL A 188 21.13 15.72 -0.10
CA VAL A 188 20.87 16.96 -0.84
C VAL A 188 21.68 18.11 -0.26
N SER A 189 22.26 18.95 -1.12
CA SER A 189 23.01 20.15 -0.72
C SER A 189 22.64 21.42 -1.50
N GLY A 190 21.72 21.32 -2.46
CA GLY A 190 21.23 22.47 -3.23
C GLY A 190 20.58 22.09 -4.55
N VAL A 191 20.14 23.09 -5.30
CA VAL A 191 19.66 22.92 -6.68
C VAL A 191 20.29 23.96 -7.61
N SER A 192 20.46 23.61 -8.88
CA SER A 192 20.68 24.57 -9.97
C SER A 192 19.37 24.89 -10.67
N TRP A 193 19.20 26.15 -11.07
CA TRP A 193 18.03 26.62 -11.80
C TRP A 193 18.43 27.46 -13.03
N ALA A 194 17.52 27.55 -13.99
CA ALA A 194 17.62 28.42 -15.16
C ALA A 194 16.32 29.19 -15.40
N GLN A 195 16.43 30.45 -15.84
CA GLN A 195 15.34 31.35 -16.23
C GLN A 195 15.76 32.14 -17.47
N GLY A 196 15.31 31.72 -18.65
CA GLY A 196 15.84 32.29 -19.91
C GLY A 196 17.34 31.99 -20.05
N GLU A 197 18.16 33.03 -20.20
CA GLU A 197 19.62 32.92 -20.24
C GLU A 197 20.27 32.95 -18.84
N ASP A 198 19.51 33.35 -17.82
CA ASP A 198 20.00 33.42 -16.44
C ASP A 198 20.05 32.02 -15.81
N GLN A 199 21.07 31.80 -14.98
CA GLN A 199 21.24 30.57 -14.23
C GLN A 199 21.77 30.87 -12.83
N GLY A 200 21.47 29.99 -11.88
CA GLY A 200 21.95 30.15 -10.51
C GLY A 200 21.81 28.87 -9.69
N THR A 201 22.11 29.01 -8.40
CA THR A 201 22.02 27.91 -7.44
C THR A 201 21.33 28.36 -6.16
N ILE A 202 20.56 27.46 -5.56
CA ILE A 202 20.02 27.62 -4.21
C ILE A 202 20.65 26.55 -3.32
N GLU A 203 21.35 26.96 -2.27
CA GLU A 203 21.77 26.04 -1.19
C GLU A 203 20.54 25.61 -0.40
N THR A 204 20.35 24.29 -0.27
CA THR A 204 19.26 23.74 0.52
C THR A 204 19.58 22.32 0.97
N ASP A 205 19.05 21.91 2.11
CA ASP A 205 19.16 20.55 2.63
C ASP A 205 17.96 19.69 2.24
N ILE A 206 16.88 20.29 1.73
CA ILE A 206 15.60 19.65 1.43
C ILE A 206 15.13 20.03 0.03
N VAL A 207 14.88 19.02 -0.79
CA VAL A 207 14.20 19.14 -2.08
C VAL A 207 12.93 18.32 -2.04
N VAL A 208 11.80 18.88 -2.51
CA VAL A 208 10.54 18.16 -2.69
C VAL A 208 10.18 18.11 -4.17
N ASN A 209 10.22 16.91 -4.76
CA ASN A 209 9.84 16.67 -6.15
C ASN A 209 8.31 16.54 -6.28
N CYS A 210 7.68 17.62 -6.73
CA CYS A 210 6.25 17.71 -7.03
C CYS A 210 6.02 17.91 -8.55
N ALA A 211 6.97 17.47 -9.38
CA ALA A 211 7.02 17.80 -10.80
C ALA A 211 6.10 16.95 -11.69
N GLY A 212 5.01 16.38 -11.14
CA GLY A 212 4.02 15.59 -11.89
C GLY A 212 4.66 14.54 -12.81
N MET A 213 4.26 14.52 -14.09
CA MET A 213 4.82 13.62 -15.10
C MET A 213 6.32 13.77 -15.36
N TRP A 214 6.94 14.91 -15.02
CA TRP A 214 8.39 15.10 -15.11
C TRP A 214 9.17 14.55 -13.91
N ALA A 215 8.47 14.16 -12.83
CA ALA A 215 9.12 13.75 -11.58
C ALA A 215 10.04 12.53 -11.76
N ARG A 216 9.65 11.57 -12.62
CA ARG A 216 10.49 10.40 -12.94
C ARG A 216 11.83 10.78 -13.54
N GLU A 217 11.83 11.64 -14.55
CA GLU A 217 13.06 12.03 -15.25
C GLU A 217 13.96 12.84 -14.33
N LEU A 218 13.38 13.75 -13.55
CA LEU A 218 14.11 14.48 -12.51
C LEU A 218 14.69 13.54 -11.46
N GLY A 219 13.93 12.55 -10.96
CA GLY A 219 14.43 11.56 -10.00
C GLY A 219 15.59 10.75 -10.56
N ARG A 220 15.47 10.28 -11.81
CA ARG A 220 16.50 9.50 -12.53
C ARG A 220 17.85 10.23 -12.59
N GLN A 221 17.83 11.53 -12.88
CA GLN A 221 19.04 12.37 -12.93
C GLN A 221 19.78 12.45 -11.58
N ASN A 222 19.08 12.16 -10.49
CA ASN A 222 19.58 12.26 -9.12
C ASN A 222 19.71 10.89 -8.42
N GLY A 223 19.63 9.79 -9.18
CA GLY A 223 19.77 8.43 -8.63
C GLY A 223 18.57 7.94 -7.82
N VAL A 224 17.44 8.64 -7.86
CA VAL A 224 16.21 8.31 -7.11
C VAL A 224 15.25 7.50 -7.99
N THR A 225 14.68 6.42 -7.43
CA THR A 225 13.71 5.57 -8.12
C THR A 225 12.30 6.13 -7.94
N ILE A 226 11.69 6.67 -9.00
CA ILE A 226 10.28 7.11 -9.00
C ILE A 226 9.57 6.46 -10.20
N PRO A 227 8.95 5.29 -10.02
CA PRO A 227 8.34 4.55 -11.12
C PRO A 227 6.96 5.10 -11.42
N LEU A 228 6.87 6.07 -12.33
CA LEU A 228 5.61 6.58 -12.88
C LEU A 228 5.74 6.86 -14.37
N HIS A 229 4.63 6.88 -15.09
CA HIS A 229 4.61 7.28 -16.48
C HIS A 229 3.29 7.94 -16.89
N ALA A 230 3.33 8.82 -17.88
CA ALA A 230 2.13 9.48 -18.36
C ALA A 230 1.31 8.54 -19.25
N CYS A 231 -0.01 8.59 -19.13
CA CYS A 231 -0.97 8.01 -20.07
C CYS A 231 -1.91 9.09 -20.57
N GLU A 232 -2.47 8.88 -21.75
CA GLU A 232 -3.62 9.63 -22.25
C GLU A 232 -4.82 9.41 -21.33
N HIS A 233 -5.57 10.49 -21.06
CA HIS A 233 -6.77 10.49 -20.23
C HIS A 233 -7.80 11.45 -20.81
N PHE A 234 -9.07 11.02 -20.82
CA PHE A 234 -10.08 11.63 -21.68
C PHE A 234 -11.27 12.18 -20.91
N TYR A 235 -11.77 13.32 -21.38
CA TYR A 235 -13.12 13.75 -21.07
C TYR A 235 -13.72 14.56 -22.20
N LEU A 236 -15.04 14.58 -22.21
CA LEU A 236 -15.87 15.37 -23.11
C LEU A 236 -16.72 16.33 -22.28
N VAL A 237 -16.91 17.56 -22.78
CA VAL A 237 -17.83 18.54 -22.24
C VAL A 237 -18.82 18.92 -23.32
N THR A 238 -20.11 18.82 -23.01
CA THR A 238 -21.18 19.17 -23.95
C THR A 238 -21.30 20.69 -24.15
N GLU A 239 -22.01 21.10 -25.20
CA GLU A 239 -22.67 22.40 -25.24
C GLU A 239 -23.69 22.54 -24.09
N PRO A 240 -24.12 23.77 -23.73
CA PRO A 240 -25.14 23.96 -22.71
C PRO A 240 -26.44 23.21 -23.05
N ILE A 241 -26.94 22.43 -22.11
CA ILE A 241 -28.15 21.62 -22.28
C ILE A 241 -29.34 22.38 -21.67
N PRO A 242 -30.36 22.75 -22.47
CA PRO A 242 -31.49 23.53 -21.98
C PRO A 242 -32.21 22.85 -20.81
N GLY A 243 -32.40 23.58 -19.72
CA GLY A 243 -33.13 23.11 -18.54
C GLY A 243 -32.34 22.15 -17.64
N LEU A 244 -31.05 21.92 -17.89
CA LEU A 244 -30.21 21.10 -17.02
C LEU A 244 -30.06 21.76 -15.65
N SER A 245 -30.58 21.11 -14.61
CA SER A 245 -30.37 21.51 -13.23
C SER A 245 -29.03 21.02 -12.71
N ARG A 246 -28.63 21.50 -11.53
CA ARG A 246 -27.47 20.95 -10.82
C ARG A 246 -27.71 19.48 -10.50
N LEU A 247 -26.64 18.70 -10.58
CA LEU A 247 -26.65 17.26 -10.35
C LEU A 247 -25.49 16.86 -9.43
N PRO A 248 -25.64 15.79 -8.62
CA PRO A 248 -24.50 15.17 -7.97
C PRO A 248 -23.46 14.68 -8.98
N VAL A 249 -22.23 14.49 -8.53
CA VAL A 249 -21.23 13.74 -9.32
C VAL A 249 -21.73 12.31 -9.48
N LEU A 250 -21.67 11.76 -10.69
CA LEU A 250 -22.08 10.38 -10.95
C LEU A 250 -20.87 9.54 -11.36
N ARG A 251 -20.77 8.32 -10.83
CA ARG A 251 -19.81 7.30 -11.25
C ARG A 251 -20.56 6.05 -11.65
N VAL A 252 -20.24 5.50 -12.81
CA VAL A 252 -20.72 4.21 -13.29
C VAL A 252 -19.50 3.37 -13.67
N PRO A 253 -18.82 2.74 -12.68
CA PRO A 253 -17.57 2.02 -12.91
C PRO A 253 -17.71 0.88 -13.92
N ASP A 254 -18.86 0.21 -13.95
CA ASP A 254 -19.14 -0.86 -14.92
C ASP A 254 -19.16 -0.38 -16.38
N GLU A 255 -19.37 0.92 -16.61
CA GLU A 255 -19.28 1.59 -17.92
C GLU A 255 -17.95 2.35 -18.09
N CYS A 256 -17.02 2.22 -17.13
CA CYS A 256 -15.75 2.95 -17.11
C CYS A 256 -15.92 4.49 -17.12
N ALA A 257 -17.06 5.01 -16.66
CA ALA A 257 -17.47 6.40 -16.89
C ALA A 257 -17.79 7.19 -15.61
N TYR A 258 -17.48 8.49 -15.63
CA TYR A 258 -17.93 9.45 -14.62
C TYR A 258 -18.50 10.72 -15.24
N TYR A 259 -19.40 11.36 -14.51
CA TYR A 259 -20.14 12.52 -14.97
C TYR A 259 -20.16 13.62 -13.91
N LYS A 260 -20.10 14.86 -14.37
CA LYS A 260 -20.42 16.04 -13.55
C LYS A 260 -21.17 17.08 -14.35
N GLU A 261 -22.08 17.79 -13.68
CA GLU A 261 -22.69 18.99 -14.23
C GLU A 261 -21.73 20.17 -14.04
N ASP A 262 -21.57 20.99 -15.08
CA ASP A 262 -20.74 22.19 -15.01
C ASP A 262 -21.35 23.35 -15.82
N ALA A 263 -21.99 24.27 -15.10
CA ALA A 263 -22.59 25.49 -15.64
C ALA A 263 -23.61 25.22 -16.78
N GLY A 264 -24.50 24.25 -16.56
CA GLY A 264 -25.52 23.84 -17.52
C GLY A 264 -24.98 22.94 -18.64
N LYS A 265 -23.74 22.46 -18.55
CA LYS A 265 -23.14 21.46 -19.43
C LYS A 265 -22.97 20.14 -18.67
N MET A 266 -22.84 19.04 -19.40
CA MET A 266 -22.38 17.77 -18.83
C MET A 266 -20.95 17.50 -19.24
N MET A 267 -20.14 17.10 -18.28
CA MET A 267 -18.84 16.47 -18.53
C MET A 267 -19.01 14.96 -18.40
N LEU A 268 -18.44 14.21 -19.34
CA LEU A 268 -18.27 12.75 -19.31
C LEU A 268 -16.77 12.46 -19.41
N GLY A 269 -16.17 11.89 -18.37
CA GLY A 269 -14.81 11.38 -18.43
C GLY A 269 -14.77 9.88 -18.27
N ALA A 270 -13.66 9.28 -18.68
CA ALA A 270 -13.50 7.84 -18.78
C ALA A 270 -12.22 7.35 -18.09
N PHE A 271 -12.24 6.10 -17.63
CA PHE A 271 -11.02 5.35 -17.31
C PHE A 271 -10.96 4.13 -18.22
N GLU A 272 -10.30 4.27 -19.37
CA GLU A 272 -10.24 3.24 -20.39
C GLU A 272 -9.58 1.96 -19.85
N PRO A 273 -10.18 0.78 -20.09
CA PRO A 273 -9.61 -0.49 -19.62
C PRO A 273 -8.18 -0.76 -20.09
N VAL A 274 -7.80 -0.22 -21.26
CA VAL A 274 -6.44 -0.32 -21.82
C VAL A 274 -5.94 1.09 -22.10
N ALA A 275 -5.11 1.61 -21.20
CA ALA A 275 -4.53 2.95 -21.32
C ALA A 275 -3.50 3.04 -22.45
N LYS A 276 -3.32 4.25 -22.98
CA LYS A 276 -2.27 4.59 -23.95
C LYS A 276 -1.13 5.36 -23.26
N PRO A 277 0.03 4.74 -23.00
CA PRO A 277 1.20 5.41 -22.43
C PRO A 277 1.76 6.46 -23.40
N TRP A 278 2.08 7.65 -22.90
CA TRP A 278 2.55 8.79 -23.69
C TRP A 278 3.86 9.37 -23.18
N GLY A 279 4.69 9.88 -24.10
CA GLY A 279 5.92 10.60 -23.73
C GLY A 279 7.07 9.68 -23.31
N MET A 280 7.05 8.41 -23.74
CA MET A 280 8.11 7.43 -23.44
C MET A 280 9.50 7.92 -23.85
N ASP A 281 9.62 8.64 -24.96
CA ASP A 281 10.87 9.19 -25.50
C ASP A 281 11.19 10.61 -24.98
N GLY A 282 10.44 11.06 -23.98
CA GLY A 282 10.56 12.38 -23.38
C GLY A 282 9.34 13.25 -23.66
N ILE A 283 9.18 14.26 -22.82
CA ILE A 283 8.13 15.27 -22.93
C ILE A 283 8.77 16.53 -23.53
N ARG A 284 8.10 17.17 -24.48
CA ARG A 284 8.60 18.39 -25.12
C ARG A 284 8.87 19.48 -24.09
N GLU A 285 9.95 20.23 -24.27
CA GLU A 285 10.39 21.25 -23.31
C GLU A 285 9.46 22.46 -23.24
N ASP A 286 8.64 22.70 -24.26
CA ASP A 286 7.64 23.76 -24.34
C ASP A 286 6.24 23.35 -23.86
N PHE A 287 6.00 22.06 -23.55
CA PHE A 287 4.69 21.57 -23.10
C PHE A 287 4.23 22.29 -21.82
N CYS A 288 3.09 22.99 -21.91
CA CYS A 288 2.52 23.88 -20.90
C CYS A 288 1.09 24.27 -21.30
N PHE A 289 0.07 24.02 -20.45
CA PHE A 289 -1.35 24.26 -20.80
C PHE A 289 -1.76 23.65 -22.16
N ASP A 290 -1.24 22.47 -22.42
CA ASP A 290 -1.33 21.82 -23.72
C ASP A 290 -2.12 20.51 -23.59
N GLN A 291 -2.60 20.02 -24.72
CA GLN A 291 -3.38 18.79 -24.85
C GLN A 291 -2.77 17.88 -25.93
N LEU A 292 -3.14 16.61 -25.89
CA LEU A 292 -2.73 15.63 -26.88
C LEU A 292 -3.72 15.65 -28.06
N PRO A 293 -3.33 15.07 -29.21
CA PRO A 293 -4.26 14.87 -30.31
C PRO A 293 -5.52 14.12 -29.85
N GLU A 294 -6.65 14.51 -30.42
CA GLU A 294 -7.92 13.82 -30.18
C GLU A 294 -7.84 12.36 -30.65
N ASP A 295 -8.39 11.45 -29.85
CA ASP A 295 -8.48 10.02 -30.16
C ASP A 295 -9.91 9.51 -29.89
N MET A 296 -10.84 9.93 -30.75
CA MET A 296 -12.25 9.56 -30.62
C MET A 296 -12.47 8.05 -30.74
N GLU A 297 -11.69 7.33 -31.55
CA GLU A 297 -11.81 5.87 -31.70
C GLU A 297 -11.57 5.14 -30.37
N HIS A 298 -10.66 5.66 -29.54
CA HIS A 298 -10.42 5.10 -28.22
C HIS A 298 -11.56 5.37 -27.23
N PHE A 299 -12.16 6.56 -27.30
CA PHE A 299 -13.17 7.03 -26.37
C PHE A 299 -14.61 6.62 -26.74
N GLU A 300 -14.88 6.44 -28.04
CA GLU A 300 -16.21 6.17 -28.60
C GLU A 300 -16.96 5.01 -27.93
N PRO A 301 -16.33 3.85 -27.62
CA PRO A 301 -17.03 2.76 -26.93
C PRO A 301 -17.61 3.17 -25.56
N ILE A 302 -16.91 4.03 -24.83
CA ILE A 302 -17.37 4.53 -23.52
C ILE A 302 -18.43 5.62 -23.72
N LEU A 303 -18.28 6.47 -24.75
CA LEU A 303 -19.29 7.44 -25.12
C LEU A 303 -20.61 6.77 -25.49
N GLU A 304 -20.60 5.67 -26.25
CA GLU A 304 -21.80 4.89 -26.58
C GLU A 304 -22.53 4.37 -25.34
N MET A 305 -21.79 3.80 -24.38
CA MET A 305 -22.34 3.41 -23.08
C MET A 305 -22.91 4.62 -22.33
N GLY A 306 -22.19 5.74 -22.34
CA GLY A 306 -22.62 6.98 -21.70
C GLY A 306 -23.88 7.58 -22.31
N VAL A 307 -24.06 7.50 -23.63
CA VAL A 307 -25.30 7.90 -24.31
C VAL A 307 -26.46 6.98 -23.91
N ASN A 308 -26.24 5.67 -23.80
CA ASN A 308 -27.26 4.75 -23.30
C ASN A 308 -27.66 5.04 -21.85
N ARG A 309 -26.67 5.37 -21.01
CA ARG A 309 -26.87 5.75 -19.60
C ARG A 309 -27.58 7.09 -19.45
N MET A 310 -27.27 8.06 -20.31
CA MET A 310 -27.82 9.41 -20.28
C MET A 310 -28.24 9.86 -21.70
N PRO A 311 -29.43 9.47 -22.18
CA PRO A 311 -29.85 9.66 -23.58
C PRO A 311 -29.76 11.08 -24.13
N MET A 312 -29.85 12.10 -23.28
CA MET A 312 -29.70 13.50 -23.72
C MET A 312 -28.32 13.81 -24.33
N LEU A 313 -27.28 13.02 -23.99
CA LEU A 313 -25.95 13.15 -24.59
C LEU A 313 -25.95 12.84 -26.10
N GLY A 314 -26.86 11.97 -26.58
CA GLY A 314 -26.95 11.63 -28.00
C GLY A 314 -27.43 12.77 -28.89
N THR A 315 -27.98 13.83 -28.32
CA THR A 315 -28.41 15.04 -29.03
C THR A 315 -27.66 16.31 -28.60
N ALA A 316 -26.85 16.23 -27.55
CA ALA A 316 -26.07 17.36 -27.07
C ALA A 316 -24.86 17.57 -27.99
N GLY A 317 -24.61 18.81 -28.43
CA GLY A 317 -23.38 19.14 -29.12
C GLY A 317 -22.16 18.95 -28.22
N ILE A 318 -20.98 18.73 -28.81
CA ILE A 318 -19.72 18.63 -28.09
C ILE A 318 -19.03 19.99 -28.13
N HIS A 319 -18.85 20.61 -26.96
CA HIS A 319 -18.10 21.86 -26.85
C HIS A 319 -16.59 21.60 -26.76
N THR A 320 -16.20 20.55 -26.04
CA THR A 320 -14.79 20.19 -25.86
C THR A 320 -14.65 18.68 -25.83
N PHE A 321 -13.75 18.15 -26.63
CA PHE A 321 -13.19 16.82 -26.44
C PHE A 321 -11.72 17.00 -26.04
N PHE A 322 -11.35 16.43 -24.90
CA PHE A 322 -10.06 16.66 -24.28
C PHE A 322 -9.31 15.35 -24.11
N ASN A 323 -8.08 15.32 -24.59
CA ASN A 323 -7.10 14.26 -24.34
C ASN A 323 -5.89 14.90 -23.62
N GLY A 324 -5.67 14.56 -22.36
CA GLY A 324 -4.57 15.11 -21.55
C GLY A 324 -3.64 14.03 -21.01
N PRO A 325 -2.35 14.35 -20.77
CA PRO A 325 -1.44 13.42 -20.14
C PRO A 325 -1.58 13.45 -18.61
N GLU A 326 -1.78 12.28 -18.02
CA GLU A 326 -1.82 12.07 -16.57
C GLU A 326 -0.82 11.02 -16.11
N SER A 327 -0.18 11.23 -14.95
CA SER A 327 0.85 10.31 -14.45
C SER A 327 0.26 9.15 -13.64
N PHE A 328 0.56 7.93 -14.06
CA PHE A 328 0.18 6.69 -13.39
C PHE A 328 1.39 5.94 -12.81
N THR A 329 1.13 5.23 -11.72
CA THR A 329 2.10 4.43 -10.96
C THR A 329 1.77 2.94 -11.12
N PRO A 330 2.76 2.03 -10.99
CA PRO A 330 2.58 0.59 -11.19
C PRO A 330 1.50 -0.10 -10.34
N ASP A 331 1.10 0.51 -9.22
CA ASP A 331 0.16 -0.02 -8.24
C ASP A 331 -1.04 0.89 -8.02
N ASP A 332 -1.21 1.90 -8.88
CA ASP A 332 -2.31 2.87 -8.82
C ASP A 332 -2.39 3.65 -7.50
N ARG A 333 -1.25 3.83 -6.80
CA ARG A 333 -1.14 4.65 -5.59
C ARG A 333 -0.04 5.70 -5.73
N TYR A 334 -0.27 6.92 -5.26
CA TYR A 334 0.73 7.97 -5.38
C TYR A 334 1.95 7.75 -4.49
N TYR A 335 3.02 8.49 -4.76
CA TYR A 335 4.27 8.44 -4.01
C TYR A 335 4.42 9.66 -3.11
N LEU A 336 4.70 9.38 -1.84
CA LEU A 336 4.91 10.33 -0.76
C LEU A 336 6.13 9.93 0.07
N GLY A 337 6.87 10.91 0.59
CA GLY A 337 7.95 10.67 1.56
C GLY A 337 9.36 10.85 1.02
N GLU A 338 10.34 10.54 1.87
CA GLU A 338 11.77 10.68 1.58
C GLU A 338 12.30 9.49 0.77
N ALA A 339 13.10 9.79 -0.26
CA ALA A 339 13.74 8.79 -1.10
C ALA A 339 14.74 7.94 -0.31
N PRO A 340 14.67 6.60 -0.37
CA PRO A 340 15.64 5.73 0.32
C PRO A 340 17.06 5.82 -0.25
N GLU A 341 17.25 6.38 -1.45
CA GLU A 341 18.57 6.53 -2.09
C GLU A 341 19.29 7.85 -1.76
N LEU A 342 18.57 8.90 -1.34
CA LEU A 342 19.14 10.24 -1.20
C LEU A 342 18.46 11.02 -0.07
N ALA A 343 19.18 11.21 1.03
CA ALA A 343 18.68 11.94 2.19
C ALA A 343 18.38 13.41 1.82
N GLY A 344 17.26 13.94 2.31
CA GLY A 344 16.75 15.27 1.98
C GLY A 344 16.04 15.37 0.62
N TYR A 345 15.89 14.27 -0.13
CA TYR A 345 15.10 14.25 -1.37
C TYR A 345 13.73 13.64 -1.11
N TRP A 346 12.69 14.46 -1.12
CA TRP A 346 11.31 14.11 -0.86
C TRP A 346 10.48 14.14 -2.13
N MET A 347 9.29 13.54 -2.12
CA MET A 347 8.37 13.61 -3.25
C MET A 347 6.89 13.58 -2.85
N ALA A 348 6.07 14.17 -3.73
CA ALA A 348 4.62 14.09 -3.73
C ALA A 348 4.13 14.09 -5.18
N THR A 349 4.05 12.90 -5.81
CA THR A 349 3.84 12.75 -7.26
C THR A 349 3.15 11.42 -7.62
N GLY A 350 2.78 11.25 -8.90
CA GLY A 350 2.18 10.01 -9.42
C GLY A 350 0.73 9.83 -8.97
N TYR A 351 -0.09 10.88 -9.08
CA TYR A 351 -1.41 10.92 -8.46
C TYR A 351 -2.53 10.13 -9.14
N ASN A 352 -2.29 9.39 -10.23
CA ASN A 352 -3.26 8.48 -10.88
C ASN A 352 -4.67 9.08 -11.00
N SER A 353 -4.78 10.29 -11.57
CA SER A 353 -6.06 11.00 -11.74
C SER A 353 -6.87 11.33 -10.48
N ILE A 354 -6.29 11.14 -9.29
CA ILE A 354 -6.86 11.55 -8.01
C ILE A 354 -6.06 12.67 -7.33
N GLY A 355 -5.32 13.46 -8.12
CA GLY A 355 -4.40 14.49 -7.62
C GLY A 355 -5.09 15.62 -6.88
N ILE A 356 -6.20 16.13 -7.41
CA ILE A 356 -6.91 17.27 -6.81
C ILE A 356 -7.47 16.88 -5.44
N VAL A 357 -8.18 15.78 -5.37
CA VAL A 357 -8.80 15.29 -4.14
C VAL A 357 -7.78 14.83 -3.08
N SER A 358 -6.56 14.45 -3.47
CA SER A 358 -5.55 13.95 -2.53
C SER A 358 -4.56 15.02 -2.06
N SER A 359 -4.32 16.07 -2.83
CA SER A 359 -3.17 16.98 -2.63
C SER A 359 -3.25 17.80 -1.34
N GLY A 360 -4.43 18.17 -0.86
CA GLY A 360 -4.59 18.89 0.40
C GLY A 360 -4.03 18.08 1.57
N GLY A 361 -4.56 16.87 1.76
CA GLY A 361 -4.10 15.94 2.79
C GLY A 361 -2.68 15.47 2.58
N ALA A 362 -2.28 15.10 1.35
CA ALA A 362 -0.92 14.63 1.07
C ALA A 362 0.14 15.71 1.34
N GLY A 363 -0.14 16.96 0.94
CA GLY A 363 0.74 18.09 1.22
C GLY A 363 0.84 18.40 2.72
N MET A 364 -0.26 18.28 3.45
CA MET A 364 -0.27 18.39 4.92
C MET A 364 0.61 17.32 5.57
N ALA A 365 0.37 16.06 5.22
CA ALA A 365 1.06 14.94 5.83
C ALA A 365 2.57 14.97 5.54
N LEU A 366 2.96 15.29 4.29
CA LEU A 366 4.36 15.43 3.92
C LEU A 366 5.05 16.62 4.60
N ALA A 367 4.37 17.77 4.70
CA ALA A 367 4.93 18.94 5.39
C ALA A 367 5.16 18.65 6.88
N GLN A 368 4.21 17.98 7.54
CA GLN A 368 4.38 17.55 8.93
C GLN A 368 5.52 16.54 9.06
N TRP A 369 5.61 15.57 8.14
CA TRP A 369 6.70 14.59 8.14
C TRP A 369 8.07 15.25 7.96
N ILE A 370 8.21 16.20 7.04
CA ILE A 370 9.44 16.98 6.88
C ILE A 370 9.77 17.78 8.14
N ASN A 371 8.77 18.32 8.83
CA ASN A 371 8.96 19.12 10.05
C ASN A 371 9.39 18.28 11.25
N ASP A 372 8.75 17.14 11.48
CA ASP A 372 8.92 16.33 12.69
C ASP A 372 9.99 15.24 12.52
N GLY A 373 10.35 14.91 11.27
CA GLY A 373 11.26 13.82 10.94
C GLY A 373 10.62 12.42 10.92
N GLU A 374 9.32 12.33 11.20
CA GLU A 374 8.50 11.11 11.21
C GLU A 374 7.09 11.39 10.68
N ALA A 375 6.45 10.38 10.07
CA ALA A 375 5.11 10.55 9.51
C ALA A 375 4.08 10.82 10.63
N PRO A 376 3.05 11.66 10.38
CA PRO A 376 2.05 12.02 11.39
C PRO A 376 1.07 10.90 11.75
N PHE A 377 0.98 9.88 10.91
CA PHE A 377 0.21 8.63 11.05
C PHE A 377 0.73 7.64 9.99
N ASP A 378 0.21 6.42 9.95
CA ASP A 378 0.65 5.44 8.96
C ASP A 378 0.33 5.89 7.51
N LEU A 379 1.39 5.94 6.70
CA LEU A 379 1.34 6.33 5.29
C LEU A 379 1.94 5.24 4.38
N TRP A 380 2.08 4.00 4.87
CA TRP A 380 2.75 2.92 4.14
C TRP A 380 2.21 2.71 2.73
N GLU A 381 0.91 2.84 2.53
CA GLU A 381 0.25 2.66 1.23
C GLU A 381 0.70 3.64 0.14
N VAL A 382 1.18 4.81 0.53
CA VAL A 382 1.65 5.87 -0.38
C VAL A 382 3.13 6.18 -0.22
N ASP A 383 3.82 5.51 0.72
CA ASP A 383 5.25 5.67 0.95
C ASP A 383 6.07 5.24 -0.29
N ILE A 384 7.04 6.06 -0.70
CA ILE A 384 7.96 5.74 -1.81
C ILE A 384 8.80 4.48 -1.54
N ARG A 385 9.05 4.12 -0.28
CA ARG A 385 9.86 2.96 0.10
C ARG A 385 9.22 1.63 -0.29
N ARG A 386 7.96 1.60 -0.71
CA ARG A 386 7.33 0.40 -1.30
C ARG A 386 7.78 0.14 -2.74
N ALA A 387 8.26 1.17 -3.45
CA ALA A 387 8.72 1.07 -4.83
C ALA A 387 9.99 0.24 -4.94
N GLN A 388 10.03 -0.66 -5.93
CA GLN A 388 11.17 -1.52 -6.18
C GLN A 388 12.11 -0.91 -7.23
N PRO A 389 13.44 -0.93 -7.03
CA PRO A 389 14.39 -0.27 -7.94
C PRO A 389 14.28 -0.66 -9.42
N PHE A 390 13.89 -1.91 -9.73
CA PHE A 390 13.74 -2.38 -11.12
C PHE A 390 12.51 -1.77 -11.82
N GLN A 391 11.50 -1.30 -11.07
CA GLN A 391 10.26 -0.75 -11.63
C GLN A 391 10.48 0.56 -12.40
N LYS A 392 11.66 1.19 -12.30
CA LYS A 392 12.03 2.33 -13.16
C LYS A 392 12.28 1.96 -14.62
N ASN A 393 12.38 0.66 -14.92
CA ASN A 393 12.58 0.14 -16.27
C ASN A 393 11.47 0.64 -17.20
N ARG A 394 11.87 1.22 -18.35
CA ARG A 394 10.96 1.84 -19.33
C ARG A 394 9.90 0.86 -19.85
N ARG A 395 10.29 -0.37 -20.16
CA ARG A 395 9.38 -1.40 -20.68
C ARG A 395 8.39 -1.86 -19.61
N TYR A 396 8.89 -2.13 -18.40
CA TYR A 396 8.04 -2.46 -17.25
C TYR A 396 6.96 -1.40 -17.03
N LEU A 397 7.36 -0.11 -17.02
CA LEU A 397 6.42 0.98 -16.82
C LEU A 397 5.41 1.07 -17.95
N LYS A 398 5.88 1.06 -19.21
CA LYS A 398 4.99 1.14 -20.38
C LYS A 398 3.92 0.05 -20.35
N GLU A 399 4.34 -1.19 -20.12
CA GLU A 399 3.41 -2.33 -20.06
C GLU A 399 2.47 -2.23 -18.85
N ARG A 400 2.96 -1.82 -17.68
CA ARG A 400 2.14 -1.75 -16.46
C ARG A 400 1.15 -0.59 -16.48
N VAL A 401 1.55 0.59 -16.94
CA VAL A 401 0.66 1.76 -16.93
C VAL A 401 -0.47 1.67 -17.97
N SER A 402 -0.28 0.87 -19.02
CA SER A 402 -1.36 0.46 -19.93
C SER A 402 -2.48 -0.32 -19.23
N GLU A 403 -2.18 -0.99 -18.12
CA GLU A 403 -3.17 -1.70 -17.31
C GLU A 403 -3.72 -0.82 -16.18
N THR A 404 -2.85 -0.12 -15.43
CA THR A 404 -3.22 0.47 -14.14
C THR A 404 -4.31 1.54 -14.22
N LEU A 405 -4.35 2.36 -15.27
CA LEU A 405 -5.39 3.39 -15.43
C LEU A 405 -6.79 2.79 -15.39
N GLY A 406 -7.03 1.74 -16.18
CA GLY A 406 -8.32 1.06 -16.24
C GLY A 406 -8.69 0.35 -14.94
N LEU A 407 -7.73 0.12 -14.04
CA LEU A 407 -8.02 -0.52 -12.75
C LEU A 407 -8.75 0.39 -11.78
N LEU A 408 -8.71 1.71 -11.97
CA LEU A 408 -9.45 2.65 -11.13
C LEU A 408 -10.94 2.29 -11.07
N TYR A 409 -11.53 1.89 -12.21
CA TYR A 409 -12.97 1.57 -12.34
C TYR A 409 -13.24 0.09 -12.58
N ALA A 410 -12.22 -0.76 -12.65
CA ALA A 410 -12.42 -2.22 -12.61
C ALA A 410 -13.01 -2.67 -11.26
N ASP A 411 -13.45 -3.93 -11.18
CA ASP A 411 -13.79 -4.53 -9.88
C ASP A 411 -12.53 -4.73 -9.03
N HIS A 412 -12.54 -4.23 -7.79
CA HIS A 412 -11.40 -4.37 -6.87
C HIS A 412 -11.54 -5.64 -6.03
N PHE A 413 -11.67 -6.79 -6.71
CA PHE A 413 -11.78 -8.07 -6.05
C PHE A 413 -10.58 -8.35 -5.13
N PRO A 414 -10.81 -9.02 -3.99
CA PRO A 414 -9.73 -9.49 -3.15
C PRO A 414 -8.83 -10.44 -3.95
N TYR A 415 -7.52 -10.36 -3.70
CA TYR A 415 -6.47 -11.15 -4.35
C TYR A 415 -6.26 -10.89 -5.84
N ARG A 416 -6.87 -9.85 -6.44
CA ARG A 416 -6.62 -9.46 -7.84
C ARG A 416 -5.12 -9.30 -8.12
N GLN A 417 -4.65 -10.02 -9.14
CA GLN A 417 -3.29 -9.94 -9.63
C GLN A 417 -3.22 -9.07 -10.88
N MET A 418 -2.13 -8.33 -11.01
CA MET A 418 -1.83 -7.58 -12.22
C MET A 418 -1.49 -8.55 -13.36
N ALA A 419 -2.02 -8.27 -14.55
CA ALA A 419 -1.88 -9.09 -15.74
C ALA A 419 -0.57 -8.79 -16.49
N THR A 420 -0.09 -7.55 -16.43
CA THR A 420 1.09 -7.08 -17.17
C THR A 420 2.35 -7.04 -16.32
N SER A 421 3.52 -6.90 -16.95
CA SER A 421 4.81 -6.70 -16.28
C SER A 421 5.15 -7.76 -15.22
N ARG A 422 4.85 -9.02 -15.53
CA ARG A 422 5.07 -10.22 -14.71
C ARG A 422 6.40 -10.91 -15.03
N GLY A 423 6.82 -11.83 -14.16
CA GLY A 423 7.98 -12.71 -14.39
C GLY A 423 9.35 -12.07 -14.15
N VAL A 424 9.39 -10.87 -13.53
CA VAL A 424 10.62 -10.10 -13.35
C VAL A 424 11.56 -10.72 -12.32
N ARG A 425 11.05 -11.10 -11.15
CA ARG A 425 11.80 -11.83 -10.13
C ARG A 425 11.15 -13.20 -9.95
N ARG A 426 11.94 -14.26 -10.13
CA ARG A 426 11.48 -15.64 -10.01
C ARG A 426 12.40 -16.38 -9.05
N SER A 427 11.82 -17.22 -8.19
CA SER A 427 12.64 -18.12 -7.38
C SER A 427 13.32 -19.15 -8.29
N PRO A 428 14.43 -19.76 -7.86
CA PRO A 428 15.01 -20.91 -8.57
C PRO A 428 14.04 -22.08 -8.74
N LEU A 429 12.96 -22.11 -7.94
CA LEU A 429 11.94 -23.17 -7.95
C LEU A 429 10.77 -22.87 -8.89
N HIS A 430 10.72 -21.68 -9.50
CA HIS A 430 9.56 -21.22 -10.26
C HIS A 430 9.08 -22.23 -11.31
N GLU A 431 9.99 -22.77 -12.15
CA GLU A 431 9.61 -23.75 -13.17
C GLU A 431 9.20 -25.10 -12.57
N HIS A 432 9.82 -25.53 -11.45
CA HIS A 432 9.42 -26.75 -10.75
C HIS A 432 7.99 -26.65 -10.19
N LEU A 433 7.65 -25.50 -9.60
CA LEU A 433 6.33 -25.24 -9.04
C LEU A 433 5.29 -25.10 -10.16
N LYS A 434 5.63 -24.38 -11.24
CA LYS A 434 4.78 -24.23 -12.44
C LYS A 434 4.43 -25.58 -13.07
N ALA A 435 5.42 -26.47 -13.20
CA ALA A 435 5.19 -27.82 -13.72
C ALA A 435 4.18 -28.62 -12.87
N ARG A 436 4.13 -28.33 -11.55
CA ARG A 436 3.27 -29.00 -10.56
C ARG A 436 1.97 -28.23 -10.27
N GLY A 437 1.54 -27.35 -11.17
CA GLY A 437 0.23 -26.70 -11.08
C GLY A 437 0.19 -25.41 -10.29
N ALA A 438 1.32 -24.81 -9.92
CA ALA A 438 1.33 -23.52 -9.25
C ALA A 438 0.63 -22.44 -10.09
N VAL A 439 -0.28 -21.71 -9.44
CA VAL A 439 -0.89 -20.47 -9.95
C VAL A 439 -0.24 -19.31 -9.22
N PHE A 440 0.42 -18.44 -9.98
CA PHE A 440 1.31 -17.42 -9.43
C PHE A 440 0.61 -16.08 -9.24
N GLY A 441 0.85 -15.44 -8.10
CA GLY A 441 0.68 -14.01 -7.91
C GLY A 441 2.03 -13.27 -7.86
N GLU A 442 1.97 -11.94 -7.89
CA GLU A 442 3.14 -11.08 -7.85
C GLU A 442 3.07 -10.05 -6.73
N VAL A 443 4.14 -9.97 -5.94
CA VAL A 443 4.36 -8.89 -4.97
C VAL A 443 5.84 -8.51 -4.99
N ALA A 444 6.14 -7.21 -5.04
CA ALA A 444 7.49 -6.66 -5.07
C ALA A 444 8.39 -7.25 -6.19
N GLY A 445 7.77 -7.62 -7.30
CA GLY A 445 8.35 -8.25 -8.49
C GLY A 445 8.45 -9.76 -8.44
N TRP A 446 8.21 -10.39 -7.29
CA TRP A 446 8.36 -11.84 -7.12
C TRP A 446 7.13 -12.60 -7.59
N GLU A 447 7.33 -13.54 -8.51
CA GLU A 447 6.35 -14.60 -8.81
C GLU A 447 6.30 -15.60 -7.65
N ARG A 448 5.16 -15.68 -6.97
CA ARG A 448 4.94 -16.55 -5.80
C ARG A 448 3.76 -17.46 -6.05
N ALA A 449 3.92 -18.76 -5.78
CA ALA A 449 2.83 -19.72 -5.89
C ALA A 449 1.76 -19.38 -4.84
N ASN A 450 0.61 -18.89 -5.28
CA ASN A 450 -0.47 -18.51 -4.37
C ASN A 450 -1.33 -19.72 -3.99
N TRP A 451 -1.51 -20.67 -4.91
CA TRP A 451 -2.20 -21.95 -4.73
C TRP A 451 -1.79 -22.93 -5.84
N PHE A 452 -2.11 -24.22 -5.66
CA PHE A 452 -1.82 -25.26 -6.65
C PHE A 452 -3.11 -25.81 -7.28
N ALA A 453 -3.21 -25.72 -8.59
CA ALA A 453 -4.33 -26.26 -9.37
C ALA A 453 -4.30 -27.80 -9.39
N ARG A 454 -5.49 -28.40 -9.36
CA ARG A 454 -5.67 -29.85 -9.56
C ARG A 454 -5.41 -30.23 -11.02
N ASP A 455 -5.21 -31.51 -11.25
CA ASP A 455 -5.20 -32.04 -12.61
C ASP A 455 -6.52 -31.73 -13.31
N GLY A 456 -6.42 -31.11 -14.49
CA GLY A 456 -7.57 -30.67 -15.28
C GLY A 456 -8.24 -29.35 -14.82
N GLN A 457 -7.81 -28.74 -13.71
CA GLN A 457 -8.28 -27.43 -13.27
C GLN A 457 -7.50 -26.31 -14.01
N GLU A 458 -8.21 -25.24 -14.39
CA GLU A 458 -7.58 -24.05 -14.96
C GLU A 458 -6.58 -23.41 -14.00
N ARG A 459 -5.46 -22.95 -14.54
CA ARG A 459 -4.34 -22.37 -13.78
C ARG A 459 -4.43 -20.84 -13.75
N GLU A 460 -5.60 -20.31 -13.42
CA GLU A 460 -5.89 -18.88 -13.39
C GLU A 460 -6.90 -18.52 -12.29
N TYR A 461 -6.97 -17.24 -11.95
CA TYR A 461 -7.95 -16.73 -11.01
C TYR A 461 -9.31 -16.53 -11.66
N ARG A 462 -10.37 -16.99 -10.98
CA ARG A 462 -11.74 -16.54 -11.23
C ARG A 462 -12.19 -15.71 -10.03
N TYR A 463 -12.10 -14.38 -10.19
CA TYR A 463 -12.34 -13.44 -9.11
C TYR A 463 -13.82 -13.32 -8.77
N SER A 464 -14.11 -13.12 -7.49
CA SER A 464 -15.43 -12.85 -6.92
C SER A 464 -15.24 -12.37 -5.48
N TRP A 465 -16.23 -11.66 -4.94
CA TRP A 465 -16.33 -11.41 -3.49
C TRP A 465 -16.74 -12.65 -2.68
N LYS A 466 -17.25 -13.68 -3.36
CA LYS A 466 -17.60 -14.98 -2.78
C LYS A 466 -16.39 -15.91 -2.83
N ARG A 467 -16.62 -17.21 -2.53
CA ARG A 467 -15.58 -18.25 -2.64
C ARG A 467 -15.11 -18.35 -4.09
N GLN A 468 -13.83 -18.05 -4.31
CA GLN A 468 -13.18 -18.13 -5.61
C GLN A 468 -12.80 -19.59 -5.95
N ASN A 469 -12.39 -19.83 -7.20
CA ASN A 469 -12.11 -21.16 -7.75
C ASN A 469 -10.99 -21.96 -7.04
N TRP A 470 -10.20 -21.31 -6.18
CA TRP A 470 -9.11 -21.90 -5.42
C TRP A 470 -9.44 -22.21 -3.95
N PHE A 471 -10.65 -21.87 -3.47
CA PHE A 471 -11.03 -22.02 -2.06
C PHE A 471 -10.83 -23.46 -1.53
N ASP A 472 -11.24 -24.46 -2.31
CA ASP A 472 -11.09 -25.87 -1.94
C ASP A 472 -9.63 -26.35 -2.08
N ASN A 473 -8.84 -25.77 -2.98
CA ASN A 473 -7.40 -26.04 -3.09
C ASN A 473 -6.68 -25.57 -1.82
N GLN A 474 -6.94 -24.33 -1.39
CA GLN A 474 -6.43 -23.78 -0.14
C GLN A 474 -6.84 -24.63 1.06
N ARG A 475 -8.10 -25.11 1.10
CA ARG A 475 -8.57 -26.01 2.16
C ARG A 475 -7.73 -27.28 2.28
N GLU A 476 -7.47 -27.95 1.16
CA GLU A 476 -6.68 -29.18 1.13
C GLU A 476 -5.23 -28.95 1.55
N GLU A 477 -4.59 -27.91 1.02
CA GLU A 477 -3.25 -27.50 1.39
C GLU A 477 -3.16 -27.15 2.89
N HIS A 478 -4.13 -26.41 3.41
CA HIS A 478 -4.22 -26.04 4.83
C HIS A 478 -4.31 -27.30 5.71
N LEU A 479 -5.23 -28.22 5.39
CA LEU A 479 -5.40 -29.44 6.15
C LEU A 479 -4.19 -30.37 6.05
N ALA A 480 -3.46 -30.35 4.94
CA ALA A 480 -2.19 -31.08 4.80
C ALA A 480 -1.12 -30.54 5.75
N VAL A 481 -1.02 -29.22 5.93
CA VAL A 481 -0.10 -28.60 6.90
C VAL A 481 -0.48 -28.97 8.34
N ARG A 482 -1.77 -28.94 8.68
CA ARG A 482 -2.27 -29.22 10.04
C ARG A 482 -2.12 -30.69 10.46
N ASN A 483 -2.24 -31.60 9.49
CA ASN A 483 -2.37 -33.04 9.75
C ASN A 483 -1.21 -33.89 9.20
N GLY A 484 -0.32 -33.31 8.39
CA GLY A 484 0.75 -34.02 7.71
C GLY A 484 1.98 -33.14 7.49
N VAL A 485 2.36 -32.90 6.24
CA VAL A 485 3.47 -32.00 5.90
C VAL A 485 3.19 -31.23 4.61
N GLY A 486 3.40 -29.92 4.67
CA GLY A 486 3.32 -28.99 3.55
C GLY A 486 4.68 -28.34 3.25
N LEU A 487 4.89 -27.99 1.98
CA LEU A 487 6.07 -27.26 1.51
C LEU A 487 5.67 -25.93 0.89
N PHE A 488 6.32 -24.85 1.33
CA PHE A 488 6.16 -23.50 0.78
C PHE A 488 7.48 -22.99 0.20
N ASP A 489 7.40 -22.24 -0.90
CA ASP A 489 8.52 -21.44 -1.40
C ASP A 489 8.43 -20.02 -0.83
N MET A 490 9.30 -19.72 0.13
CA MET A 490 9.42 -18.41 0.76
C MET A 490 10.67 -17.65 0.31
N THR A 491 11.23 -18.00 -0.85
CA THR A 491 12.38 -17.31 -1.47
C THR A 491 12.17 -15.79 -1.55
N SER A 492 10.93 -15.33 -1.66
CA SER A 492 10.57 -13.91 -1.70
C SER A 492 10.87 -13.10 -0.43
N PHE A 493 11.13 -13.72 0.73
CA PHE A 493 11.52 -13.00 1.94
C PHE A 493 12.75 -12.12 1.69
N GLY A 494 12.73 -10.92 2.27
CA GLY A 494 13.89 -10.05 2.32
C GLY A 494 14.93 -10.64 3.28
N LYS A 495 16.18 -10.73 2.84
CA LYS A 495 17.29 -11.32 3.60
C LYS A 495 18.41 -10.31 3.69
N ILE A 496 18.79 -9.92 4.90
CA ILE A 496 19.78 -8.87 5.13
C ILE A 496 20.89 -9.41 6.02
N ARG A 497 22.15 -9.30 5.58
CA ARG A 497 23.32 -9.51 6.43
C ARG A 497 23.73 -8.20 7.10
N VAL A 498 23.95 -8.25 8.40
CA VAL A 498 24.49 -7.16 9.20
C VAL A 498 25.78 -7.66 9.85
N GLU A 499 26.91 -7.12 9.42
CA GLU A 499 28.22 -7.68 9.73
C GLU A 499 29.21 -6.61 10.17
N GLY A 500 30.13 -6.96 11.07
CA GLY A 500 31.16 -6.07 11.60
C GLY A 500 31.32 -6.19 13.10
N ARG A 501 32.42 -5.66 13.63
CA ARG A 501 32.73 -5.72 15.08
C ARG A 501 31.66 -5.05 15.95
N ASP A 502 30.92 -4.08 15.40
CA ASP A 502 29.91 -3.32 16.11
C ASP A 502 28.47 -3.81 15.80
N ALA A 503 28.31 -4.92 15.06
CA ALA A 503 26.99 -5.41 14.62
C ALA A 503 26.06 -5.76 15.79
N CYS A 504 26.58 -6.40 16.85
CA CYS A 504 25.79 -6.70 18.04
C CYS A 504 25.30 -5.42 18.73
N ALA A 505 26.19 -4.45 18.97
CA ALA A 505 25.85 -3.18 19.61
C ALA A 505 24.82 -2.38 18.78
N PHE A 506 25.01 -2.33 17.47
CA PHE A 506 24.09 -1.71 16.53
C PHE A 506 22.69 -2.35 16.59
N LEU A 507 22.59 -3.67 16.45
CA LEU A 507 21.30 -4.36 16.51
C LEU A 507 20.68 -4.34 17.91
N GLN A 508 21.49 -4.34 18.98
CA GLN A 508 21.00 -4.15 20.35
C GLN A 508 20.29 -2.81 20.52
N ARG A 509 20.72 -1.75 19.82
CA ARG A 509 20.07 -0.44 19.88
C ARG A 509 18.78 -0.39 19.05
N LEU A 510 18.73 -1.08 17.91
CA LEU A 510 17.61 -1.02 16.98
C LEU A 510 16.48 -2.01 17.30
N CYS A 511 16.81 -3.22 17.75
CA CYS A 511 15.83 -4.26 18.03
C CYS A 511 15.31 -4.14 19.48
N ALA A 512 14.01 -4.33 19.67
CA ALA A 512 13.38 -4.25 20.98
C ALA A 512 13.71 -5.46 21.88
N ASN A 513 14.12 -6.59 21.30
CA ASN A 513 14.54 -7.81 22.01
C ASN A 513 16.07 -7.89 22.15
N ASP A 514 16.56 -8.88 22.88
CA ASP A 514 17.98 -9.08 23.14
C ASP A 514 18.69 -9.79 21.97
N MET A 515 19.66 -9.10 21.36
CA MET A 515 20.49 -9.58 20.26
C MET A 515 21.84 -10.14 20.72
N ASP A 516 22.21 -9.93 21.99
CA ASP A 516 23.43 -10.49 22.59
C ASP A 516 23.19 -11.91 23.13
N VAL A 517 22.55 -12.73 22.32
CA VAL A 517 22.29 -14.15 22.58
C VAL A 517 23.43 -15.02 22.05
N ALA A 518 23.57 -16.27 22.45
CA ALA A 518 24.61 -17.14 21.88
C ALA A 518 24.47 -17.26 20.33
N PRO A 519 25.58 -17.41 19.58
CA PRO A 519 25.52 -17.82 18.17
C PRO A 519 24.68 -19.09 18.00
N GLY A 520 23.95 -19.19 16.89
CA GLY A 520 22.98 -20.28 16.66
C GLY A 520 21.54 -19.93 17.05
N ARG A 521 21.32 -18.83 17.79
CA ARG A 521 19.97 -18.41 18.23
C ARG A 521 19.27 -17.54 17.19
N ILE A 522 17.96 -17.74 17.08
CA ILE A 522 17.03 -16.92 16.30
C ILE A 522 16.14 -16.16 17.28
N VAL A 523 15.98 -14.86 17.06
CA VAL A 523 15.19 -13.98 17.92
C VAL A 523 14.11 -13.29 17.10
N TYR A 524 12.86 -13.52 17.46
CA TYR A 524 11.73 -12.71 16.99
C TYR A 524 11.71 -11.37 17.73
N THR A 525 11.65 -10.27 17.00
CA THR A 525 11.74 -8.91 17.55
C THR A 525 11.08 -7.91 16.63
N GLN A 526 10.87 -6.69 17.14
CA GLN A 526 10.47 -5.53 16.37
C GLN A 526 11.58 -4.48 16.40
N MET A 527 11.68 -3.70 15.33
CA MET A 527 12.33 -2.39 15.38
C MET A 527 11.24 -1.35 15.62
N LEU A 528 11.44 -0.46 16.59
CA LEU A 528 10.44 0.54 16.96
C LEU A 528 10.92 1.95 16.63
N ASN A 529 9.98 2.88 16.47
CA ASN A 529 10.25 4.32 16.48
C ASN A 529 10.18 4.90 17.90
N GLN A 530 10.46 6.20 18.03
CA GLN A 530 10.52 6.89 19.34
C GLN A 530 9.17 6.90 20.08
N ARG A 531 8.06 6.70 19.37
CA ARG A 531 6.70 6.61 19.92
C ARG A 531 6.31 5.17 20.31
N GLY A 532 7.21 4.20 20.09
CA GLY A 532 6.96 2.78 20.33
C GLY A 532 6.10 2.12 19.25
N GLY A 533 5.91 2.80 18.11
CA GLY A 533 5.30 2.24 16.91
C GLY A 533 6.24 1.27 16.20
N ILE A 534 5.69 0.29 15.47
CA ILE A 534 6.47 -0.79 14.87
C ILE A 534 6.96 -0.39 13.48
N GLU A 535 8.26 -0.23 13.30
CA GLU A 535 8.88 0.10 12.01
C GLU A 535 9.20 -1.14 11.17
N SER A 536 9.42 -2.27 11.85
CA SER A 536 9.71 -3.57 11.26
C SER A 536 9.32 -4.69 12.22
N ASP A 537 8.79 -5.79 11.67
CA ASP A 537 8.53 -7.05 12.38
C ASP A 537 9.34 -8.16 11.73
N LEU A 538 10.29 -8.74 12.46
CA LEU A 538 11.36 -9.54 11.85
C LEU A 538 11.92 -10.63 12.75
N THR A 539 12.68 -11.54 12.14
CA THR A 539 13.56 -12.45 12.87
C THR A 539 15.02 -12.07 12.64
N VAL A 540 15.82 -12.20 13.71
CA VAL A 540 17.26 -11.96 13.69
C VAL A 540 17.98 -13.22 14.15
N THR A 541 18.86 -13.74 13.31
CA THR A 541 19.69 -14.89 13.61
C THR A 541 21.11 -14.43 13.89
N ARG A 542 21.67 -14.79 15.05
CA ARG A 542 23.10 -14.55 15.34
C ARG A 542 23.93 -15.68 14.75
N LEU A 543 24.62 -15.41 13.65
CA LEU A 543 25.44 -16.40 12.95
C LEU A 543 26.80 -16.59 13.64
N SER A 544 27.41 -15.50 14.09
CA SER A 544 28.68 -15.50 14.82
C SER A 544 28.76 -14.33 15.80
N GLU A 545 29.93 -14.08 16.39
CA GLU A 545 30.17 -12.88 17.20
C GLU A 545 29.93 -11.58 16.41
N THR A 546 30.20 -11.59 15.10
CA THR A 546 30.25 -10.39 14.25
C THR A 546 29.31 -10.43 13.05
N ALA A 547 28.46 -11.46 12.92
CA ALA A 547 27.56 -11.61 11.78
C ALA A 547 26.14 -11.98 12.22
N TYR A 548 25.17 -11.25 11.66
CA TYR A 548 23.75 -11.42 11.89
C TYR A 548 22.99 -11.53 10.57
N PHE A 549 21.92 -12.32 10.57
CA PHE A 549 21.06 -12.54 9.43
C PHE A 549 19.61 -12.19 9.78
N LEU A 550 19.08 -11.17 9.11
CA LEU A 550 17.75 -10.62 9.33
C LEU A 550 16.83 -11.09 8.22
N VAL A 551 15.63 -11.52 8.60
CA VAL A 551 14.59 -11.95 7.66
C VAL A 551 13.37 -11.07 7.85
N VAL A 552 12.98 -10.38 6.78
CA VAL A 552 11.88 -9.41 6.74
C VAL A 552 10.88 -9.76 5.62
N PRO A 553 9.63 -9.26 5.67
CA PRO A 553 8.70 -9.43 4.55
C PRO A 553 9.27 -8.92 3.22
N GLY A 554 9.02 -9.67 2.14
CA GLY A 554 9.58 -9.34 0.82
C GLY A 554 9.17 -7.95 0.30
N ALA A 555 7.96 -7.51 0.65
CA ALA A 555 7.44 -6.20 0.24
C ALA A 555 8.07 -5.02 1.01
N THR A 556 8.56 -5.25 2.23
CA THR A 556 9.08 -4.19 3.12
C THR A 556 10.60 -4.06 3.09
N LEU A 557 11.33 -4.99 2.44
CA LEU A 557 12.80 -5.01 2.38
C LEU A 557 13.44 -3.62 2.15
N ARG A 558 12.88 -2.82 1.23
CA ARG A 558 13.39 -1.47 0.95
C ARG A 558 13.20 -0.50 2.12
N ARG A 559 12.07 -0.59 2.83
CA ARG A 559 11.79 0.15 4.06
C ARG A 559 12.76 -0.28 5.16
N ASP A 560 12.95 -1.59 5.35
CA ASP A 560 13.82 -2.15 6.39
C ASP A 560 15.30 -1.75 6.17
N LEU A 561 15.78 -1.85 4.92
CA LEU A 561 17.13 -1.39 4.55
C LEU A 561 17.31 0.12 4.77
N ALA A 562 16.29 0.93 4.46
CA ALA A 562 16.34 2.37 4.70
C ALA A 562 16.40 2.68 6.20
N TRP A 563 15.62 1.97 7.02
CA TRP A 563 15.65 2.12 8.48
C TRP A 563 17.01 1.75 9.07
N LEU A 564 17.58 0.60 8.68
CA LEU A 564 18.90 0.16 9.13
C LEU A 564 19.96 1.20 8.76
N ARG A 565 20.03 1.62 7.48
CA ARG A 565 21.04 2.56 6.99
C ARG A 565 20.92 3.95 7.62
N LYS A 566 19.70 4.44 7.85
CA LYS A 566 19.45 5.73 8.52
C LYS A 566 20.04 5.79 9.92
N HIS A 567 20.15 4.66 10.61
CA HIS A 567 20.57 4.60 12.01
C HIS A 567 22.02 4.17 12.20
N VAL A 568 22.79 3.94 11.14
CA VAL A 568 24.25 3.75 11.26
C VAL A 568 24.86 5.09 11.65
N ALA A 569 25.58 5.12 12.77
CA ALA A 569 26.37 6.26 13.23
C ALA A 569 27.85 5.96 13.00
N ASP A 570 28.67 6.00 14.06
CA ASP A 570 30.10 5.71 13.98
C ASP A 570 30.43 4.20 14.05
N GLU A 571 29.42 3.33 14.11
CA GLU A 571 29.59 1.88 14.17
C GLU A 571 30.23 1.31 12.88
N PHE A 572 31.21 0.42 13.05
CA PHE A 572 31.76 -0.36 11.93
C PHE A 572 30.82 -1.53 11.62
N VAL A 573 29.86 -1.26 10.73
CA VAL A 573 28.86 -2.23 10.27
C VAL A 573 28.65 -2.15 8.76
N VAL A 574 28.46 -3.31 8.13
CA VAL A 574 28.09 -3.47 6.73
C VAL A 574 26.72 -4.10 6.65
N ILE A 575 25.81 -3.47 5.90
CA ILE A 575 24.43 -3.93 5.68
C ILE A 575 24.28 -4.35 4.22
N THR A 576 24.08 -5.65 3.99
CA THR A 576 24.01 -6.23 2.64
C THR A 576 22.67 -6.92 2.42
N ASP A 577 21.98 -6.56 1.35
CA ASP A 577 20.83 -7.33 0.85
C ASP A 577 21.33 -8.59 0.15
N VAL A 578 21.02 -9.76 0.72
CA VAL A 578 21.37 -11.08 0.17
C VAL A 578 20.13 -11.85 -0.29
N THR A 579 19.00 -11.16 -0.49
CA THR A 579 17.72 -11.76 -0.86
C THR A 579 17.81 -12.66 -2.09
N ALA A 580 18.57 -12.24 -3.11
CA ALA A 580 18.76 -12.98 -4.36
C ALA A 580 19.79 -14.12 -4.25
N ALA A 581 20.58 -14.19 -3.18
CA ALA A 581 21.62 -15.20 -3.01
C ALA A 581 21.06 -16.51 -2.45
N GLU A 582 19.90 -16.46 -1.77
CA GLU A 582 19.35 -17.63 -1.07
C GLU A 582 17.87 -17.84 -1.38
N ALA A 583 17.53 -19.09 -1.72
CA ALA A 583 16.17 -19.60 -1.73
C ALA A 583 15.74 -19.98 -0.30
N VAL A 584 14.43 -19.99 -0.05
CA VAL A 584 13.87 -20.45 1.23
C VAL A 584 12.79 -21.49 0.96
N ILE A 585 13.02 -22.72 1.41
CA ILE A 585 12.07 -23.83 1.33
C ILE A 585 11.54 -24.08 2.74
N CYS A 586 10.26 -23.85 2.98
CA CYS A 586 9.64 -24.10 4.28
C CYS A 586 9.01 -25.49 4.28
N VAL A 587 9.45 -26.38 5.16
CA VAL A 587 8.84 -27.70 5.38
C VAL A 587 8.14 -27.69 6.73
N MET A 588 6.81 -27.74 6.72
CA MET A 588 5.97 -27.44 7.89
C MET A 588 4.87 -28.49 8.08
N GLY A 589 4.62 -28.86 9.33
CA GLY A 589 3.59 -29.83 9.72
C GLY A 589 4.12 -30.89 10.69
N PRO A 590 3.23 -31.67 11.33
CA PRO A 590 3.63 -32.74 12.26
C PRO A 590 4.60 -33.77 11.65
N GLU A 591 4.52 -34.03 10.34
CA GLU A 591 5.41 -34.99 9.65
C GLU A 591 6.69 -34.35 9.09
N ALA A 592 6.91 -33.04 9.32
CA ALA A 592 8.08 -32.32 8.78
C ALA A 592 9.41 -32.93 9.23
N ARG A 593 9.51 -33.37 10.50
CA ARG A 593 10.74 -33.96 11.03
C ARG A 593 11.07 -35.27 10.32
N LYS A 594 10.07 -36.14 10.17
CA LYS A 594 10.20 -37.42 9.49
C LYS A 594 10.67 -37.23 8.05
N LEU A 595 10.10 -36.25 7.34
CA LEU A 595 10.53 -35.92 5.99
C LEU A 595 12.00 -35.49 5.94
N ILE A 596 12.40 -34.51 6.75
CA ILE A 596 13.77 -33.98 6.68
C ILE A 596 14.80 -35.04 7.09
N GLN A 597 14.50 -35.91 8.06
CA GLN A 597 15.38 -37.02 8.45
C GLN A 597 15.60 -38.05 7.33
N ASN A 598 14.71 -38.14 6.35
CA ASN A 598 14.91 -39.02 5.19
C ASN A 598 15.91 -38.44 4.17
N VAL A 599 16.16 -37.13 4.21
CA VAL A 599 17.00 -36.42 3.22
C VAL A 599 18.24 -35.79 3.85
N SER A 600 18.42 -35.90 5.17
CA SER A 600 19.52 -35.28 5.91
C SER A 600 20.02 -36.21 7.01
N PRO A 601 21.34 -36.38 7.18
CA PRO A 601 21.92 -37.17 8.26
C PRO A 601 21.94 -36.41 9.61
N ASN A 602 21.63 -35.11 9.62
CA ASN A 602 21.67 -34.28 10.83
C ASN A 602 20.60 -34.68 11.85
N ASP A 603 20.84 -34.35 13.13
CA ASP A 603 19.84 -34.56 14.19
C ASP A 603 18.86 -33.36 14.28
N PHE A 604 17.57 -33.65 14.13
CA PHE A 604 16.46 -32.70 14.21
C PHE A 604 15.61 -32.87 15.47
N SER A 605 16.15 -33.57 16.48
CA SER A 605 15.56 -33.71 17.81
C SER A 605 15.41 -32.36 18.52
N ASN A 606 14.51 -32.32 19.50
CA ASN A 606 14.32 -31.13 20.32
C ASN A 606 15.54 -30.76 21.18
N GLU A 607 16.42 -31.74 21.45
CA GLU A 607 17.63 -31.53 22.22
C GLU A 607 18.71 -30.84 21.39
N VAL A 608 18.92 -31.28 20.13
CA VAL A 608 19.97 -30.74 19.25
C VAL A 608 19.52 -29.48 18.52
N ASN A 609 18.28 -29.43 18.04
CA ASN A 609 17.77 -28.28 17.29
C ASN A 609 16.44 -27.79 17.87
N PRO A 610 16.44 -27.20 19.07
CA PRO A 610 15.24 -26.65 19.70
C PRO A 610 14.66 -25.47 18.90
N PHE A 611 13.38 -25.16 19.13
CA PHE A 611 12.73 -24.01 18.50
C PHE A 611 13.48 -22.69 18.79
N GLY A 612 13.59 -21.82 17.78
CA GLY A 612 14.34 -20.57 17.88
C GLY A 612 15.86 -20.76 17.79
N THR A 613 16.32 -21.82 17.11
CA THR A 613 17.72 -22.06 16.77
C THR A 613 17.85 -22.43 15.29
N PHE A 614 19.07 -22.29 14.75
CA PHE A 614 19.42 -22.84 13.46
C PHE A 614 20.63 -23.79 13.58
N GLN A 615 20.77 -24.66 12.58
CA GLN A 615 21.97 -25.46 12.36
C GLN A 615 22.28 -25.52 10.86
N GLU A 616 23.57 -25.68 10.53
CA GLU A 616 23.99 -26.05 9.18
C GLU A 616 23.75 -27.54 8.98
N ILE A 617 23.19 -27.91 7.82
CA ILE A 617 22.79 -29.27 7.52
C ILE A 617 23.24 -29.69 6.13
N GLU A 618 23.47 -30.99 5.97
CA GLU A 618 23.51 -31.66 4.68
C GLU A 618 22.08 -32.01 4.28
N ILE A 619 21.71 -31.81 3.01
CA ILE A 619 20.38 -32.18 2.51
C ILE A 619 20.44 -32.64 1.06
N GLY A 620 20.06 -33.90 0.83
CA GLY A 620 20.35 -34.62 -0.41
C GLY A 620 21.86 -34.71 -0.65
N MET A 621 22.36 -33.89 -1.59
CA MET A 621 23.80 -33.74 -1.89
C MET A 621 24.25 -32.27 -1.74
N GLY A 622 23.39 -31.41 -1.21
CA GLY A 622 23.64 -29.99 -1.02
C GLY A 622 23.78 -29.60 0.46
N LEU A 623 23.95 -28.31 0.70
CA LEU A 623 24.04 -27.72 2.04
C LEU A 623 22.93 -26.69 2.25
N ALA A 624 22.46 -26.59 3.49
CA ALA A 624 21.45 -25.60 3.88
C ALA A 624 21.64 -25.12 5.32
N ARG A 625 21.00 -24.00 5.68
CA ARG A 625 20.73 -23.66 7.07
C ARG A 625 19.29 -24.00 7.40
N ALA A 626 19.06 -24.85 8.40
CA ALA A 626 17.73 -25.20 8.88
C ALA A 626 17.36 -24.32 10.08
N HIS A 627 16.53 -23.32 9.83
CA HIS A 627 16.04 -22.40 10.85
C HIS A 627 14.73 -22.95 11.43
N ARG A 628 14.72 -23.32 12.71
CA ARG A 628 13.53 -23.88 13.36
C ARG A 628 12.61 -22.78 13.87
N VAL A 629 11.82 -22.24 12.95
CA VAL A 629 10.79 -21.20 13.13
C VAL A 629 9.57 -21.53 12.26
N THR A 630 8.43 -20.87 12.50
CA THR A 630 7.21 -21.13 11.75
C THR A 630 6.31 -19.92 11.67
N TYR A 631 5.72 -19.68 10.50
CA TYR A 631 4.65 -18.71 10.29
C TYR A 631 3.27 -19.37 10.12
N VAL A 632 3.21 -20.71 10.11
CA VAL A 632 1.94 -21.47 10.05
C VAL A 632 1.55 -22.08 11.39
N GLY A 633 2.44 -22.02 12.39
CA GLY A 633 2.17 -22.49 13.76
C GLY A 633 2.30 -23.99 13.97
N GLU A 634 2.97 -24.69 13.06
CA GLU A 634 3.30 -26.11 13.19
C GLU A 634 4.81 -26.31 13.41
N LEU A 635 5.18 -27.52 13.83
CA LEU A 635 6.54 -28.02 13.71
C LEU A 635 7.06 -27.81 12.28
N GLY A 636 8.33 -27.42 12.14
CA GLY A 636 8.95 -27.30 10.82
C GLY A 636 10.21 -26.46 10.82
N TRP A 637 10.74 -26.26 9.61
CA TRP A 637 11.95 -25.50 9.36
C TRP A 637 11.81 -24.64 8.11
N GLU A 638 12.40 -23.45 8.18
CA GLU A 638 12.79 -22.68 7.01
C GLU A 638 14.19 -23.11 6.59
N LEU A 639 14.33 -23.65 5.37
CA LEU A 639 15.59 -24.11 4.82
C LEU A 639 16.16 -23.03 3.90
N TYR A 640 17.25 -22.39 4.32
CA TYR A 640 17.95 -21.38 3.54
C TYR A 640 19.03 -22.08 2.72
N VAL A 641 18.91 -21.98 1.40
CA VAL A 641 19.76 -22.71 0.43
C VAL A 641 20.33 -21.73 -0.58
N SER A 642 21.60 -21.91 -0.98
CA SER A 642 22.16 -21.19 -2.13
C SER A 642 21.26 -21.34 -3.36
N THR A 643 21.03 -20.27 -4.12
CA THR A 643 20.14 -20.33 -5.29
C THR A 643 20.59 -21.33 -6.35
N GLU A 644 21.89 -21.65 -6.44
CA GLU A 644 22.41 -22.66 -7.38
C GLU A 644 22.07 -24.11 -6.97
N GLN A 645 21.90 -24.36 -5.67
CA GLN A 645 21.59 -25.69 -5.13
C GLN A 645 20.09 -25.88 -4.85
N ALA A 646 19.30 -24.81 -4.91
CA ALA A 646 17.89 -24.81 -4.50
C ALA A 646 17.05 -25.85 -5.26
N ALA A 647 17.26 -26.01 -6.58
CA ALA A 647 16.53 -26.99 -7.37
C ALA A 647 16.81 -28.43 -6.89
N HIS A 648 18.09 -28.78 -6.70
CA HIS A 648 18.50 -30.09 -6.19
C HIS A 648 17.89 -30.39 -4.81
N VAL A 649 17.96 -29.42 -3.88
CA VAL A 649 17.40 -29.58 -2.53
C VAL A 649 15.88 -29.75 -2.59
N PHE A 650 15.19 -28.98 -3.43
CA PHE A 650 13.74 -29.13 -3.63
C PHE A 650 13.40 -30.51 -4.20
N GLU A 651 14.13 -31.00 -5.19
CA GLU A 651 13.92 -32.32 -5.81
C GLU A 651 14.10 -33.44 -4.78
N ALA A 652 15.16 -33.40 -3.98
CA ALA A 652 15.40 -34.40 -2.93
C ALA A 652 14.27 -34.42 -1.89
N ILE A 653 13.81 -33.25 -1.44
CA ILE A 653 12.68 -33.15 -0.50
C ILE A 653 11.38 -33.65 -1.16
N ALA A 654 11.13 -33.30 -2.41
CA ALA A 654 9.92 -33.70 -3.13
C ALA A 654 9.87 -35.22 -3.36
N GLU A 655 11.00 -35.85 -3.68
CA GLU A 655 11.13 -37.29 -3.86
C GLU A 655 10.84 -38.03 -2.55
N ALA A 656 11.55 -37.70 -1.47
CA ALA A 656 11.31 -38.31 -0.15
C ALA A 656 9.92 -37.97 0.42
N GLY A 657 9.35 -36.83 0.02
CA GLY A 657 8.03 -36.36 0.41
C GLY A 657 6.89 -37.23 -0.08
N ALA A 658 7.08 -37.98 -1.17
CA ALA A 658 6.07 -38.86 -1.73
C ALA A 658 5.61 -39.94 -0.72
N ASP A 659 6.53 -40.46 0.09
CA ASP A 659 6.26 -41.53 1.06
C ASP A 659 5.52 -41.05 2.32
N VAL A 660 5.52 -39.75 2.59
CA VAL A 660 4.90 -39.13 3.78
C VAL A 660 3.75 -38.19 3.44
N GLY A 661 3.31 -38.17 2.18
CA GLY A 661 2.16 -37.39 1.73
C GLY A 661 2.43 -35.88 1.66
N LEU A 662 3.65 -35.48 1.27
CA LEU A 662 4.02 -34.07 1.10
C LEU A 662 3.06 -33.35 0.14
N LYS A 663 2.53 -32.22 0.61
CA LYS A 663 1.71 -31.32 -0.20
C LYS A 663 2.47 -30.04 -0.51
N LEU A 664 2.49 -29.62 -1.78
CA LEU A 664 2.91 -28.26 -2.12
C LEU A 664 1.80 -27.28 -1.72
N CYS A 665 2.17 -26.23 -0.98
CA CYS A 665 1.22 -25.28 -0.41
C CYS A 665 1.56 -23.87 -0.89
N GLY A 666 0.52 -23.14 -1.31
CA GLY A 666 0.64 -21.77 -1.77
C GLY A 666 0.46 -20.72 -0.66
N LEU A 667 0.68 -19.45 -1.01
CA LEU A 667 0.59 -18.35 -0.06
C LEU A 667 -0.82 -18.09 0.48
N HIS A 668 -1.88 -18.46 -0.23
CA HIS A 668 -3.24 -18.43 0.35
C HIS A 668 -3.32 -19.35 1.57
N THR A 669 -2.70 -20.52 1.49
CA THR A 669 -2.63 -21.46 2.60
C THR A 669 -1.80 -20.92 3.75
N LEU A 670 -0.65 -20.30 3.45
CA LEU A 670 0.19 -19.63 4.45
C LEU A 670 -0.61 -18.59 5.25
N ASP A 671 -1.34 -17.72 4.56
CA ASP A 671 -2.16 -16.66 5.17
C ASP A 671 -3.36 -17.22 5.98
N SER A 672 -4.00 -18.29 5.50
CA SER A 672 -5.05 -18.96 6.29
C SER A 672 -4.50 -19.65 7.55
N CYS A 673 -3.26 -20.16 7.51
CA CYS A 673 -2.67 -20.82 8.68
C CYS A 673 -2.23 -19.79 9.73
N ARG A 674 -1.60 -18.70 9.30
CA ARG A 674 -1.10 -17.65 10.20
C ARG A 674 -2.25 -16.93 10.91
N ILE A 675 -3.40 -16.75 10.24
CA ILE A 675 -4.52 -16.04 10.85
C ILE A 675 -5.15 -16.84 11.99
N GLU A 676 -5.22 -18.17 11.90
CA GLU A 676 -5.70 -19.02 13.00
C GLU A 676 -4.77 -18.97 14.22
N LYS A 677 -3.47 -18.79 13.98
CA LYS A 677 -2.45 -18.53 14.99
C LYS A 677 -2.45 -17.08 15.51
N ALA A 678 -3.29 -16.22 14.96
CA ALA A 678 -3.26 -14.79 15.19
C ALA A 678 -1.86 -14.18 14.99
N PHE A 679 -1.04 -14.69 14.06
CA PHE A 679 0.23 -14.05 13.75
C PHE A 679 -0.02 -12.76 12.97
N ARG A 680 0.70 -11.70 13.35
CA ARG A 680 0.54 -10.36 12.80
C ARG A 680 1.28 -10.25 11.46
N HIS A 681 0.73 -9.42 10.59
CA HIS A 681 1.32 -9.08 9.30
C HIS A 681 1.56 -7.56 9.23
N PHE A 682 2.81 -7.16 9.02
CA PHE A 682 3.17 -5.74 8.87
C PHE A 682 2.48 -5.10 7.68
N GLY A 683 2.01 -3.86 7.85
CA GLY A 683 1.25 -3.12 6.83
C GLY A 683 -0.23 -3.49 6.78
N HIS A 684 -0.68 -4.42 7.64
CA HIS A 684 -2.08 -4.78 7.82
C HIS A 684 -2.47 -4.72 9.31
N ASP A 685 -1.90 -5.62 10.12
CA ASP A 685 -2.23 -5.76 11.55
C ASP A 685 -1.40 -4.84 12.44
N ILE A 686 -0.21 -4.47 11.96
CA ILE A 686 0.77 -3.64 12.66
C ILE A 686 1.46 -2.69 11.67
N THR A 687 1.65 -1.45 12.09
CA THR A 687 2.35 -0.41 11.33
C THR A 687 3.20 0.47 12.26
N ASP A 688 3.78 1.55 11.72
CA ASP A 688 4.60 2.51 12.47
C ASP A 688 3.79 3.44 13.40
N GLU A 689 2.46 3.34 13.41
CA GLU A 689 1.59 4.00 14.38
C GLU A 689 1.13 3.08 15.51
N ASP A 690 1.22 1.76 15.34
CA ASP A 690 0.72 0.78 16.30
C ASP A 690 1.72 0.50 17.42
N ASN A 691 1.32 0.76 18.66
CA ASN A 691 2.16 0.46 19.80
C ASN A 691 2.28 -1.06 19.99
N VAL A 692 3.52 -1.54 20.14
CA VAL A 692 3.85 -2.96 20.29
C VAL A 692 3.08 -3.69 21.41
N LEU A 693 2.69 -2.99 22.49
CA LEU A 693 1.90 -3.59 23.56
C LEU A 693 0.42 -3.76 23.18
N GLU A 694 -0.16 -2.79 22.49
CA GLU A 694 -1.56 -2.83 22.01
C GLU A 694 -1.75 -3.91 20.93
N ALA A 695 -0.70 -4.13 20.11
CA ALA A 695 -0.63 -5.20 19.13
C ALA A 695 -0.54 -6.62 19.75
N GLY A 696 -0.35 -6.74 21.07
CA GLY A 696 -0.16 -8.02 21.76
C GLY A 696 1.24 -8.62 21.58
N LEU A 697 2.22 -7.83 21.16
CA LEU A 697 3.60 -8.26 20.86
C LEU A 697 4.59 -7.92 21.99
N GLY A 698 4.11 -7.51 23.17
CA GLY A 698 4.96 -7.15 24.30
C GLY A 698 5.91 -8.27 24.78
N PHE A 699 5.62 -9.54 24.47
CA PHE A 699 6.51 -10.66 24.78
C PHE A 699 7.83 -10.63 23.99
N ALA A 700 7.86 -9.91 22.85
CA ALA A 700 9.03 -9.74 22.01
C ALA A 700 9.86 -8.49 22.36
N VAL A 701 9.53 -7.79 23.45
CA VAL A 701 10.20 -6.56 23.89
C VAL A 701 10.91 -6.77 25.24
N LYS A 702 12.23 -6.58 25.26
CA LYS A 702 13.07 -6.77 26.44
C LYS A 702 13.36 -5.43 27.12
N THR A 703 12.40 -4.92 27.89
CA THR A 703 12.52 -3.62 28.60
C THR A 703 13.62 -3.56 29.66
N SER A 704 14.17 -4.70 30.07
CA SER A 704 15.33 -4.80 30.97
C SER A 704 16.65 -4.44 30.29
N LYS A 705 16.71 -4.32 28.96
CA LYS A 705 17.88 -3.81 28.23
C LYS A 705 18.18 -2.37 28.66
N ALA A 706 19.47 -2.00 28.64
CA ALA A 706 19.92 -0.66 29.01
C ALA A 706 19.29 0.44 28.13
N GLY A 707 19.13 0.18 26.83
CA GLY A 707 18.46 1.09 25.90
C GLY A 707 18.16 0.42 24.55
N PHE A 708 17.09 0.89 23.89
CA PHE A 708 16.76 0.65 22.48
C PHE A 708 15.78 1.74 22.01
N ILE A 709 15.67 1.96 20.71
CA ILE A 709 14.75 2.99 20.16
C ILE A 709 13.30 2.63 20.55
N GLY A 710 12.58 3.59 21.14
CA GLY A 710 11.18 3.39 21.57
C GLY A 710 11.00 2.78 22.97
N ARG A 711 12.07 2.41 23.69
CA ARG A 711 11.99 1.81 25.04
C ARG A 711 11.13 2.61 26.01
N ASP A 712 11.36 3.93 26.07
CA ASP A 712 10.65 4.79 27.03
C ASP A 712 9.17 4.92 26.68
N ALA A 713 8.81 4.90 25.40
CA ALA A 713 7.42 4.91 24.99
C ALA A 713 6.70 3.61 25.37
N VAL A 714 7.37 2.46 25.27
CA VAL A 714 6.84 1.17 25.74
C VAL A 714 6.61 1.20 27.27
N LEU A 715 7.57 1.72 28.04
CA LEU A 715 7.43 1.83 29.50
C LEU A 715 6.28 2.75 29.89
N ARG A 716 6.17 3.93 29.26
CA ARG A 716 5.05 4.85 29.48
C ARG A 716 3.70 4.21 29.14
N LYS A 717 3.60 3.49 28.02
CA LYS A 717 2.36 2.78 27.65
C LYS A 717 2.00 1.69 28.65
N LYS A 718 3.00 0.95 29.16
CA LYS A 718 2.78 -0.07 30.20
C LYS A 718 2.23 0.54 31.50
N GLU A 719 2.72 1.70 31.89
CA GLU A 719 2.26 2.42 33.08
C GLU A 719 0.86 3.03 32.90
N ALA A 720 0.62 3.68 31.75
CA ALA A 720 -0.66 4.32 31.44
C ALA A 720 -1.81 3.33 31.18
N GLY A 721 -1.49 2.09 30.78
CA GLY A 721 -2.48 1.12 30.32
C GLY A 721 -2.74 1.22 28.81
N LEU A 722 -3.44 0.21 28.27
CA LEU A 722 -3.76 0.12 26.85
C LEU A 722 -5.09 0.83 26.58
N SER A 723 -5.14 1.66 25.54
CA SER A 723 -6.40 2.28 25.08
C SER A 723 -7.15 1.41 24.07
N ARG A 724 -6.44 0.47 23.42
CA ARG A 724 -6.98 -0.52 22.50
C ARG A 724 -6.16 -1.81 22.53
N ARG A 725 -6.75 -2.91 22.04
CA ARG A 725 -6.10 -4.23 21.92
C ARG A 725 -6.42 -4.85 20.56
N LEU A 726 -5.45 -5.52 19.96
CA LEU A 726 -5.70 -6.38 18.79
C LEU A 726 -6.40 -7.68 19.23
N VAL A 727 -7.57 -7.94 18.68
CA VAL A 727 -8.46 -9.08 18.98
C VAL A 727 -8.62 -9.96 17.75
N GLN A 728 -8.71 -11.27 17.96
CA GLN A 728 -9.07 -12.24 16.91
C GLN A 728 -10.57 -12.52 16.94
N PHE A 729 -11.19 -12.53 15.76
CA PHE A 729 -12.61 -12.78 15.57
C PHE A 729 -12.83 -14.02 14.72
N ARG A 730 -13.83 -14.84 15.05
CA ARG A 730 -14.35 -15.90 14.18
C ARG A 730 -15.83 -15.69 13.95
N LEU A 731 -16.27 -15.63 12.69
CA LEU A 731 -17.69 -15.57 12.39
C LEU A 731 -18.35 -16.91 12.73
N LYS A 732 -19.53 -16.85 13.36
CA LYS A 732 -20.32 -18.04 13.70
C LYS A 732 -20.99 -18.64 12.47
N ASP A 733 -21.33 -17.82 11.49
CA ASP A 733 -21.77 -18.28 10.17
C ASP A 733 -20.54 -18.65 9.31
N PRO A 734 -20.47 -19.90 8.78
CA PRO A 734 -19.35 -20.35 7.96
C PRO A 734 -19.40 -19.88 6.49
N GLN A 735 -20.47 -19.21 6.05
CA GLN A 735 -20.64 -18.75 4.67
C GLN A 735 -19.90 -17.45 4.33
N PRO A 736 -20.04 -16.35 5.10
CA PRO A 736 -19.38 -15.09 4.76
C PRO A 736 -17.84 -15.20 4.80
N LEU A 737 -17.19 -14.32 4.05
CA LEU A 737 -15.74 -14.19 3.99
C LEU A 737 -15.31 -12.81 4.53
N LEU A 738 -14.19 -12.79 5.24
CA LEU A 738 -13.51 -11.58 5.66
C LEU A 738 -12.23 -11.40 4.85
N PHE A 739 -11.91 -10.16 4.49
CA PHE A 739 -10.71 -9.84 3.73
C PHE A 739 -9.89 -8.74 4.42
N HIS A 740 -10.47 -7.56 4.54
CA HIS A 740 -9.84 -6.35 5.07
C HIS A 740 -10.90 -5.25 5.18
N ASN A 741 -10.77 -4.38 6.19
CA ASN A 741 -11.55 -3.17 6.38
C ASN A 741 -13.04 -3.34 6.72
N GLU A 742 -13.57 -4.56 6.88
CA GLU A 742 -14.93 -4.77 7.37
C GLU A 742 -15.13 -4.18 8.77
N ALA A 743 -16.32 -3.62 9.07
CA ALA A 743 -16.55 -2.91 10.33
C ALA A 743 -16.79 -3.89 11.48
N ILE A 744 -16.04 -3.74 12.58
CA ILE A 744 -16.24 -4.46 13.84
C ILE A 744 -17.25 -3.68 14.67
N LEU A 745 -18.30 -4.38 15.10
CA LEU A 745 -19.28 -3.86 16.05
C LEU A 745 -19.06 -4.52 17.42
N ARG A 746 -19.03 -3.70 18.46
CA ARG A 746 -19.03 -4.10 19.86
C ARG A 746 -20.27 -3.52 20.51
N ASP A 747 -21.14 -4.38 21.04
CA ASP A 747 -22.39 -3.97 21.69
C ASP A 747 -23.25 -3.04 20.81
N GLY A 748 -23.33 -3.40 19.52
CA GLY A 748 -24.12 -2.70 18.50
C GLY A 748 -23.49 -1.42 17.94
N ARG A 749 -22.28 -1.04 18.36
CA ARG A 749 -21.58 0.16 17.91
C ARG A 749 -20.33 -0.20 17.12
N ILE A 750 -20.07 0.49 16.01
CA ILE A 750 -18.82 0.34 15.26
C ILE A 750 -17.66 0.85 16.15
N VAL A 751 -16.63 0.02 16.31
CA VAL A 751 -15.47 0.32 17.16
C VAL A 751 -14.13 0.31 16.41
N GLY A 752 -14.10 -0.21 15.19
CA GLY A 752 -12.91 -0.23 14.35
C GLY A 752 -13.09 -1.16 13.15
N PRO A 753 -12.12 -1.20 12.23
CA PRO A 753 -12.11 -2.12 11.11
C PRO A 753 -11.37 -3.43 11.42
N ILE A 754 -11.68 -4.47 10.66
CA ILE A 754 -10.85 -5.67 10.50
C ILE A 754 -9.54 -5.28 9.79
N THR A 755 -8.39 -5.60 10.38
CA THR A 755 -7.05 -5.37 9.81
C THR A 755 -6.63 -6.46 8.84
N SER A 756 -6.96 -7.72 9.13
CA SER A 756 -6.72 -8.87 8.25
C SER A 756 -7.89 -9.84 8.35
N GLY A 757 -8.30 -10.43 7.22
CA GLY A 757 -9.30 -11.50 7.15
C GLY A 757 -8.86 -12.65 6.25
N ASN A 758 -9.22 -13.88 6.63
CA ASN A 758 -9.10 -15.07 5.79
C ASN A 758 -10.06 -16.16 6.31
N TYR A 759 -10.21 -17.28 5.60
CA TYR A 759 -10.98 -18.42 6.09
C TYR A 759 -10.12 -19.36 6.92
N GLY A 760 -10.52 -19.64 8.16
CA GLY A 760 -9.88 -20.65 9.01
C GLY A 760 -10.41 -22.03 8.67
N HIS A 761 -9.71 -22.77 7.81
CA HIS A 761 -10.14 -24.09 7.34
C HIS A 761 -10.14 -25.16 8.44
N HIS A 762 -9.30 -25.02 9.47
CA HIS A 762 -9.36 -25.87 10.65
C HIS A 762 -10.48 -25.43 11.60
N LEU A 763 -10.67 -24.12 11.78
CA LEU A 763 -11.66 -23.55 12.69
C LEU A 763 -13.10 -23.49 12.14
N GLY A 764 -13.29 -23.67 10.83
CA GLY A 764 -14.59 -23.80 10.17
C GLY A 764 -15.35 -22.50 9.92
N GLY A 765 -14.67 -21.35 9.80
CA GLY A 765 -15.31 -20.06 9.59
C GLY A 765 -14.32 -18.95 9.21
N ALA A 766 -14.84 -17.79 8.78
CA ALA A 766 -13.98 -16.64 8.51
C ALA A 766 -13.36 -16.11 9.81
N ILE A 767 -12.06 -15.87 9.77
CA ILE A 767 -11.24 -15.36 10.86
C ILE A 767 -10.81 -13.95 10.51
N GLY A 768 -10.88 -13.04 11.48
CA GLY A 768 -10.42 -11.67 11.35
C GLY A 768 -9.51 -11.27 12.51
N LEU A 769 -8.63 -10.30 12.28
CA LEU A 769 -7.93 -9.56 13.32
C LEU A 769 -8.40 -8.10 13.29
N GLY A 770 -8.45 -7.43 14.42
CA GLY A 770 -8.70 -5.98 14.46
C GLY A 770 -8.62 -5.36 15.85
N TYR A 771 -8.38 -4.06 15.90
CA TYR A 771 -8.21 -3.35 17.17
C TYR A 771 -9.56 -2.96 17.77
N VAL A 772 -9.71 -3.20 19.07
CA VAL A 772 -10.90 -2.82 19.86
C VAL A 772 -10.48 -1.88 20.98
N PRO A 773 -11.17 -0.73 21.18
CA PRO A 773 -10.97 0.14 22.33
C PRO A 773 -11.18 -0.61 23.66
N CYS A 774 -10.31 -0.37 24.64
CA CYS A 774 -10.33 -1.07 25.94
C CYS A 774 -9.79 -0.21 27.10
N GLU A 775 -9.87 1.12 26.99
CA GLU A 775 -9.34 2.01 28.02
C GLU A 775 -10.04 1.77 29.37
N GLY A 776 -9.26 1.46 30.40
CA GLY A 776 -9.77 1.14 31.75
C GLY A 776 -10.41 -0.24 31.89
N GLU A 777 -10.42 -1.07 30.83
CA GLU A 777 -11.05 -2.38 30.82
C GLU A 777 -10.07 -3.53 31.03
N SER A 778 -10.50 -4.56 31.77
CA SER A 778 -9.77 -5.82 31.86
C SER A 778 -9.97 -6.68 30.61
N GLU A 779 -9.14 -7.72 30.44
CA GLU A 779 -9.33 -8.69 29.36
C GLU A 779 -10.68 -9.41 29.43
N ALA A 780 -11.21 -9.62 30.64
CA ALA A 780 -12.52 -10.23 30.83
C ALA A 780 -13.65 -9.30 30.39
N ASP A 781 -13.52 -8.00 30.62
CA ASP A 781 -14.51 -7.00 30.21
C ASP A 781 -14.57 -6.90 28.68
N VAL A 782 -13.40 -6.88 28.02
CA VAL A 782 -13.31 -6.91 26.55
C VAL A 782 -14.01 -8.15 25.99
N LEU A 783 -13.66 -9.34 26.49
CA LEU A 783 -14.22 -10.60 26.00
C LEU A 783 -15.69 -10.84 26.41
N GLY A 784 -16.20 -10.10 27.39
CA GLY A 784 -17.59 -10.19 27.86
C GLY A 784 -18.60 -9.47 26.96
N SER A 785 -18.14 -8.62 26.04
CA SER A 785 -19.00 -7.91 25.09
C SER A 785 -19.56 -8.81 23.99
N SER A 786 -20.64 -8.34 23.36
CA SER A 786 -21.15 -8.90 22.11
C SER A 786 -20.40 -8.34 20.92
N TYR A 787 -20.06 -9.21 19.95
CA TYR A 787 -19.33 -8.82 18.75
C TYR A 787 -20.05 -9.26 17.47
N GLU A 788 -20.06 -8.35 16.50
CA GLU A 788 -20.52 -8.61 15.14
C GLU A 788 -19.51 -8.00 14.15
N VAL A 789 -19.49 -8.50 12.92
CA VAL A 789 -18.77 -7.86 11.81
C VAL A 789 -19.78 -7.54 10.71
N GLU A 790 -19.77 -6.30 10.23
CA GLU A 790 -20.62 -5.86 9.12
C GLU A 790 -19.90 -6.04 7.78
N ILE A 791 -20.55 -6.77 6.88
CA ILE A 791 -20.05 -7.12 5.55
C ILE A 791 -21.12 -6.74 4.55
N ALA A 792 -20.81 -5.77 3.68
CA ALA A 792 -21.73 -5.30 2.64
C ALA A 792 -23.13 -4.90 3.18
N GLY A 793 -23.17 -4.27 4.36
CA GLY A 793 -24.41 -3.86 5.03
C GLY A 793 -25.11 -4.96 5.86
N GLU A 794 -24.62 -6.19 5.85
CA GLU A 794 -25.15 -7.30 6.66
C GLU A 794 -24.28 -7.58 7.88
N ARG A 795 -24.88 -7.88 9.04
CA ARG A 795 -24.16 -8.11 10.30
C ARG A 795 -24.09 -9.59 10.64
N PHE A 796 -22.88 -10.05 10.98
CA PHE A 796 -22.61 -11.44 11.32
C PHE A 796 -22.02 -11.55 12.72
N ALA A 797 -22.64 -12.37 13.57
CA ALA A 797 -22.16 -12.60 14.93
C ALA A 797 -20.75 -13.23 14.93
N ALA A 798 -19.88 -12.70 15.78
CA ALA A 798 -18.50 -13.13 15.90
C ALA A 798 -18.14 -13.58 17.32
N GLU A 799 -17.24 -14.54 17.42
CA GLU A 799 -16.56 -14.92 18.66
C GLU A 799 -15.24 -14.17 18.75
N ALA A 800 -14.97 -13.53 19.88
CA ALA A 800 -13.74 -12.78 20.11
C ALA A 800 -12.74 -13.58 20.96
N SER A 801 -11.44 -13.41 20.68
CA SER A 801 -10.36 -14.02 21.45
C SER A 801 -9.12 -13.11 21.50
N LEU A 802 -8.48 -13.05 22.67
CA LEU A 802 -7.18 -12.40 22.88
C LEU A 802 -5.99 -13.37 22.70
N LYS A 803 -6.27 -14.67 22.59
CA LYS A 803 -5.29 -15.73 22.33
C LYS A 803 -5.56 -16.37 20.97
N PRO A 804 -4.58 -17.01 20.34
CA PRO A 804 -4.82 -17.78 19.13
C PRO A 804 -5.91 -18.83 19.36
N MET A 805 -6.94 -18.84 18.52
CA MET A 805 -7.99 -19.86 18.56
C MET A 805 -7.45 -21.25 18.19
N TYR A 806 -6.36 -21.31 17.41
CA TYR A 806 -5.65 -22.55 17.11
C TYR A 806 -4.36 -22.70 17.93
N ASP A 807 -4.25 -23.82 18.67
CA ASP A 807 -3.11 -24.17 19.52
C ASP A 807 -2.62 -22.98 20.39
N PRO A 808 -3.46 -22.48 21.33
CA PRO A 808 -3.17 -21.28 22.12
C PRO A 808 -1.90 -21.38 22.98
N LYS A 809 -1.39 -22.60 23.21
CA LYS A 809 -0.18 -22.86 24.01
C LYS A 809 1.08 -23.03 23.15
N ALA A 810 0.94 -23.02 21.82
CA ALA A 810 2.02 -23.28 20.88
C ALA A 810 2.73 -24.64 21.14
N GLU A 811 1.97 -25.67 21.51
CA GLU A 811 2.51 -27.00 21.81
C GLU A 811 3.01 -27.67 20.54
N ARG A 812 2.31 -27.50 19.41
CA ARG A 812 2.63 -28.13 18.12
C ARG A 812 3.97 -27.68 17.53
N VAL A 813 4.33 -26.43 17.77
CA VAL A 813 5.59 -25.83 17.33
C VAL A 813 6.80 -26.47 18.03
N LYS A 814 6.60 -27.00 19.25
CA LYS A 814 7.64 -27.55 20.13
C LYS A 814 7.68 -29.08 20.14
N MET A 815 6.81 -29.75 19.37
CA MET A 815 6.80 -31.21 19.22
C MET A 815 8.10 -31.74 18.61
#